data_AF-A0A9E2TTL2-F1
#
_entry.id   AF-A0A9E2TTL2-F1
#
_cell.length_a   1.000
_cell.length_b   1.000
_cell.length_c   1.000
_cell.angle_alpha   90.00
_cell.angle_beta   90.00
_cell.angle_gamma   90.00
#
_symmetry.space_group_name_H-M   'P 1'
#
loop_
_entity.id
_entity.type
_entity.pdbx_description
1 polymer ?
#
loop_
_entity_poly.entity_id
_entity_poly.type
_entity_poly.pdbx_seq_one_letter_code
_entity_poly.pdbx_strand_id
1 'polypeptide(L)'
;RAINTVKNNLIEGGLIVIFVLVLLLGNLRGGLIVASVIPLSMLFAFMLMRYFGVSANLMSLGAIDFGIVVDGAVIIVEAVLHTLYSSFAGRKLEQSEMDRVITNTAGKIYNSAAFGVLIILVVFVPVMTLTGIEGKMFRPMAYTVSFAILGAMVLSMTYVPVMASLFFKKEIESKKTFADKIVGRLRMAYKPSLGWALKHPKWVVSFSIMLLLLAGWTFSRMGGEFIPNLEEGDLAMQMTIQPGSSLTESVETTTKAEKILLENFPEVKRVVSKIGTAEVPTDPMAIEDADIMILLQPKEEWVSADNREDLVSAMKEKLSIIVGASFDFTQPIQLRFNELMTGAKTDIAIQIFGEDIDRLAILADRTAEIIKDIQGVGDIKVEQTEGLPQLMITYDREMMAYYGIDVDELNTIIKSAYAGTVVGQIFENERQFDLVVRYDERFRNEFDMDKLWVTTMHGKLIPVSKVANGVYRESPLQISREQAKRRINVGVNVRNRDVASLVSDLQEKINAELRLPPGYLVTYGGQFENLEQAKSRLQVAVPLALASILVLLYFTFGNIKDSLIIFMAVPFSAIGGVFALWVRNMPFSISAGVGFIALFGVAVLNGIVLIQYYRQLQEEGETSLDELVVKGGLVRLRPVIMTAAVASLGFLPMATSTTAGGEVQRPLATVVIGGLITSTLLTLIVLPVIYRMIHRKEFSVNKGFIVLILMSVSFAATGQSNPTTVESLQRRALDHYEMVRVAGLAKEQQEAVKKRSYNPGNLNLNYTYGQIDGPVQDYNFSIVQPLGNIPMAVKLNSAGDKAVRLAETNKLLTEKLIVREVTDAFIQWVVSGLVYGSLQQQDSLYEKLSAEAQNAIDAGVYNELEMLYVRQESSRLGSLLLQAKLSYEQYKSRLMELTDIPADSLILPDHIWNVLVVQDTTLSPVFSDAFGHRLDMENDLLGASRMGYLPSLNIGYFNQQLNGISGFDGVQVGASLPLWFKPQKSQVQEQRIAVEMTELENRRQLTHLQRSLDKCLNTLRDFDDQLDIEAVDRSTRAIGQAAKALSTGQLDLFDFVKVVSQAYDSQRSMWETHQLYLLTLSELKYYTE
;
A
#
# COMPACT_ATOMS: atom_id res chain seq x y z
N ARG A 1 16.80 -27.76 -0.36
CA ARG A 1 17.72 -26.97 -1.22
C ARG A 1 18.02 -25.61 -0.60
N ALA A 2 17.04 -24.71 -0.45
CA ALA A 2 17.23 -23.36 0.12
C ALA A 2 17.94 -23.30 1.50
N ILE A 3 17.64 -24.21 2.43
CA ILE A 3 18.35 -24.25 3.74
C ILE A 3 19.84 -24.58 3.58
N ASN A 4 20.21 -25.44 2.61
CA ASN A 4 21.62 -25.73 2.34
C ASN A 4 22.32 -24.51 1.74
N THR A 5 21.64 -23.76 0.86
CA THR A 5 22.14 -22.47 0.35
C THR A 5 22.47 -21.52 1.51
N VAL A 6 21.50 -21.31 2.41
CA VAL A 6 21.68 -20.43 3.58
C VAL A 6 22.82 -20.93 4.46
N LYS A 7 22.87 -22.23 4.74
CA LYS A 7 23.93 -22.85 5.54
C LYS A 7 25.31 -22.60 4.91
N ASN A 8 25.46 -22.80 3.61
CA ASN A 8 26.72 -22.58 2.90
C ASN A 8 27.09 -21.10 2.93
N ASN A 9 26.16 -20.20 2.60
CA ASN A 9 26.39 -18.75 2.63
C ASN A 9 26.80 -18.27 4.04
N LEU A 10 26.18 -18.78 5.10
CA LEU A 10 26.55 -18.46 6.48
C LEU A 10 27.92 -19.03 6.85
N ILE A 11 28.24 -20.28 6.48
CA ILE A 11 29.56 -20.85 6.77
C ILE A 11 30.67 -20.10 6.02
N GLU A 12 30.48 -19.84 4.72
CA GLU A 12 31.42 -19.09 3.90
C GLU A 12 31.59 -17.66 4.41
N GLY A 13 30.49 -16.96 4.69
CA GLY A 13 30.51 -15.62 5.26
C GLY A 13 31.22 -15.58 6.62
N GLY A 14 30.91 -16.54 7.50
CA GLY A 14 31.57 -16.67 8.79
C GLY A 14 33.07 -16.94 8.67
N LEU A 15 33.49 -17.83 7.77
CA LEU A 15 34.90 -18.12 7.53
C LEU A 15 35.65 -16.91 6.95
N ILE A 16 35.03 -16.18 6.02
CA ILE A 16 35.58 -14.94 5.46
C ILE A 16 35.75 -13.90 6.57
N VAL A 17 34.74 -13.71 7.42
CA VAL A 17 34.81 -12.77 8.56
C VAL A 17 35.96 -13.16 9.51
N ILE A 18 36.06 -14.43 9.89
CA ILE A 18 37.14 -14.93 10.76
C ILE A 18 38.51 -14.68 10.12
N PHE A 19 38.65 -14.98 8.84
CA PHE A 19 39.90 -14.76 8.09
C PHE A 19 40.30 -13.28 8.07
N VAL A 20 39.36 -12.39 7.75
CA VAL A 20 39.59 -10.94 7.70
C VAL A 20 39.93 -10.38 9.08
N LEU A 21 39.25 -10.83 10.14
CA LEU A 21 39.52 -10.44 11.52
C LEU A 21 40.94 -10.81 11.94
N VAL A 22 41.35 -12.07 11.74
CA VAL A 22 42.71 -12.52 12.08
C VAL A 22 43.75 -11.74 11.27
N LEU A 23 43.48 -11.46 9.99
CA LEU A 23 44.38 -10.73 9.11
C LEU A 23 44.55 -9.26 9.51
N LEU A 24 43.48 -8.54 9.84
CA LEU A 24 43.50 -7.10 10.13
C LEU A 24 43.78 -6.76 11.61
N LEU A 25 43.42 -7.62 12.56
CA LEU A 25 43.79 -7.44 13.98
C LEU A 25 45.29 -7.70 14.20
N GLY A 26 45.91 -8.55 13.39
CA GLY A 26 47.33 -8.91 13.54
C GLY A 26 47.64 -9.74 14.80
N ASN A 27 46.62 -10.04 15.60
CA ASN A 27 46.69 -10.88 16.79
C ASN A 27 45.70 -12.04 16.65
N LEU A 28 46.23 -13.25 16.47
CA LEU A 28 45.43 -14.47 16.31
C LEU A 28 44.46 -14.71 17.48
N ARG A 29 44.89 -14.41 18.72
CA ARG A 29 44.05 -14.60 19.91
C ARG A 29 42.91 -13.58 19.95
N GLY A 30 43.20 -12.33 19.60
CA GLY A 30 42.17 -11.29 19.45
C GLY A 30 41.13 -11.66 18.40
N GLY A 31 41.57 -12.10 17.22
CA GLY A 31 40.68 -12.55 16.15
C GLY A 31 39.80 -13.75 16.57
N LEU A 32 40.37 -14.74 17.26
CA LEU A 32 39.62 -15.91 17.73
C LEU A 32 38.60 -15.59 18.84
N ILE A 33 38.88 -14.62 19.71
CA ILE A 33 37.93 -14.15 20.74
C ILE A 33 36.74 -13.45 20.08
N VAL A 34 36.98 -12.61 19.09
CA VAL A 34 35.89 -11.98 18.33
C VAL A 34 35.11 -13.05 17.54
N ALA A 35 35.81 -13.98 16.90
CA ALA A 35 35.20 -15.08 16.15
C ALA A 35 34.27 -15.95 17.02
N SER A 36 34.60 -16.18 18.30
CA SER A 36 33.74 -16.99 19.18
C SER A 36 32.41 -16.30 19.55
N VAL A 37 32.29 -14.98 19.35
CA VAL A 37 31.02 -14.25 19.52
C VAL A 37 30.00 -14.65 18.46
N ILE A 38 30.44 -15.03 17.26
CA ILE A 38 29.55 -15.43 16.15
C ILE A 38 28.65 -16.64 16.55
N PRO A 39 29.19 -17.81 16.92
CA PRO A 39 28.35 -18.95 17.28
C PRO A 39 27.55 -18.72 18.58
N LEU A 40 28.10 -17.97 19.55
CA LEU A 40 27.42 -17.71 20.82
C LEU A 40 26.21 -16.77 20.64
N SER A 41 26.35 -15.72 19.82
CA SER A 41 25.25 -14.82 19.48
C SER A 41 24.18 -15.52 18.64
N MET A 42 24.56 -16.44 17.77
CA MET A 42 23.61 -17.29 17.03
C MET A 42 22.85 -18.25 17.93
N LEU A 43 23.51 -18.90 18.90
CA LEU A 43 22.83 -19.72 19.91
C LEU A 43 21.82 -18.88 20.70
N PHE A 44 22.21 -17.66 21.09
CA PHE A 44 21.32 -16.71 21.74
C PHE A 44 20.11 -16.36 20.85
N ALA A 45 20.34 -16.08 19.56
CA ALA A 45 19.28 -15.81 18.60
C ALA A 45 18.33 -17.00 18.45
N PHE A 46 18.84 -18.23 18.32
CA PHE A 46 18.01 -19.43 18.20
C PHE A 46 17.15 -19.70 19.45
N MET A 47 17.68 -19.43 20.65
CA MET A 47 16.91 -19.52 21.88
C MET A 47 15.73 -18.54 21.89
N LEU A 48 15.96 -17.29 21.48
CA LEU A 48 14.89 -16.29 21.38
C LEU A 48 13.92 -16.58 20.24
N MET A 49 14.39 -17.04 19.08
CA MET A 49 13.53 -17.47 17.97
C MET A 49 12.55 -18.57 18.43
N ARG A 50 13.03 -19.55 19.21
CA ARG A 50 12.17 -20.59 19.78
C ARG A 50 11.16 -20.01 20.76
N TYR A 51 11.55 -19.04 21.59
CA TYR A 51 10.66 -18.39 22.55
C TYR A 51 9.56 -17.56 21.87
N PHE A 52 9.91 -16.81 20.82
CA PHE A 52 9.00 -15.95 20.05
C PHE A 52 8.27 -16.67 18.90
N GLY A 53 8.46 -17.98 18.73
CA GLY A 53 7.81 -18.76 17.67
C GLY A 53 8.28 -18.43 16.25
N VAL A 54 9.48 -17.87 16.08
CA VAL A 54 10.05 -17.53 14.77
C VAL A 54 10.66 -18.79 14.14
N SER A 55 10.09 -19.23 13.02
CA SER A 55 10.63 -20.39 12.27
C SER A 55 11.99 -20.07 11.63
N ALA A 56 12.87 -21.07 11.58
CA ALA A 56 14.16 -20.99 10.90
C ALA A 56 13.98 -21.35 9.42
N ASN A 57 13.90 -20.33 8.56
CA ASN A 57 13.72 -20.47 7.12
C ASN A 57 14.69 -19.56 6.34
N LEU A 58 14.58 -19.56 5.01
CA LEU A 58 15.40 -18.74 4.12
C LEU A 58 15.33 -17.25 4.47
N MET A 59 14.14 -16.74 4.78
CA MET A 59 13.91 -15.32 5.07
C MET A 59 14.44 -14.93 6.45
N SER A 60 14.26 -15.78 7.47
CA SER A 60 14.71 -15.49 8.83
C SER A 60 16.23 -15.54 8.99
N LEU A 61 16.90 -16.49 8.31
CA LEU A 61 18.34 -16.72 8.42
C LEU A 61 19.15 -16.02 7.32
N GLY A 62 18.51 -15.67 6.21
CA GLY A 62 19.18 -15.26 4.99
C GLY A 62 19.84 -13.88 5.01
N ALA A 63 19.55 -13.04 6.00
CA ALA A 63 20.11 -11.69 6.09
C ALA A 63 21.03 -11.48 7.31
N ILE A 64 21.45 -12.56 7.97
CA ILE A 64 22.37 -12.45 9.10
C ILE A 64 23.78 -12.21 8.56
N ASP A 65 24.28 -10.99 8.72
CA ASP A 65 25.69 -10.71 8.53
C ASP A 65 26.44 -10.73 9.86
N PHE A 66 27.41 -11.64 9.93
CA PHE A 66 28.28 -11.73 11.08
C PHE A 66 29.13 -10.48 11.27
N GLY A 67 29.41 -9.71 10.21
CA GLY A 67 30.19 -8.51 10.33
C GLY A 67 29.51 -7.43 11.16
N ILE A 68 28.21 -7.20 10.95
CA ILE A 68 27.39 -6.34 11.82
C ILE A 68 27.32 -6.91 13.25
N VAL A 69 27.16 -8.23 13.39
CA VAL A 69 27.01 -8.88 14.70
C VAL A 69 28.29 -8.77 15.55
N VAL A 70 29.48 -8.92 14.95
CA VAL A 70 30.75 -8.86 15.70
C VAL A 70 31.31 -7.45 15.90
N ASP A 71 30.72 -6.43 15.27
CA ASP A 71 31.29 -5.08 15.21
C ASP A 71 31.59 -4.50 16.60
N GLY A 72 30.62 -4.59 17.53
CA GLY A 72 30.81 -4.15 18.92
C GLY A 72 31.96 -4.87 19.64
N ALA A 73 32.14 -6.18 19.39
CA ALA A 73 33.25 -6.94 19.94
C ALA A 73 34.59 -6.55 19.32
N VAL A 74 34.63 -6.27 18.02
CA VAL A 74 35.82 -5.78 17.30
C VAL A 74 36.29 -4.45 17.89
N ILE A 75 35.38 -3.50 18.09
CA ILE A 75 35.68 -2.17 18.62
C ILE A 75 36.34 -2.28 20.01
N ILE A 76 35.81 -3.15 20.89
CA ILE A 76 36.36 -3.36 22.24
C ILE A 76 37.73 -4.03 22.17
N VAL A 77 37.87 -5.11 21.40
CA VAL A 77 39.13 -5.85 21.27
C VAL A 77 40.24 -4.99 20.67
N GLU A 78 39.95 -4.25 19.59
CA GLU A 78 40.91 -3.37 18.95
C GLU A 78 41.35 -2.25 19.89
N ALA A 79 40.45 -1.68 20.67
CA ALA A 79 40.81 -0.65 21.62
C ALA A 79 41.69 -1.14 22.78
N VAL A 80 41.40 -2.35 23.28
CA VAL A 80 42.24 -3.02 24.27
C VAL A 80 43.63 -3.30 23.68
N LEU A 81 43.70 -3.87 22.48
CA LEU A 81 44.98 -4.14 21.81
C LEU A 81 45.76 -2.85 21.55
N HIS A 82 45.11 -1.81 21.05
CA HIS A 82 45.73 -0.50 20.84
C HIS A 82 46.33 0.04 22.13
N THR A 83 45.60 -0.01 23.24
CA THR A 83 46.09 0.48 24.55
C THR A 83 47.26 -0.35 25.08
N LEU A 84 47.21 -1.68 24.92
CA LEU A 84 48.32 -2.57 25.29
C LEU A 84 49.58 -2.26 24.48
N TYR A 85 49.47 -2.14 23.16
CA TYR A 85 50.61 -1.84 22.29
C TYR A 85 51.11 -0.39 22.39
N SER A 86 50.26 0.59 22.68
CA SER A 86 50.67 2.00 22.79
C SER A 86 51.33 2.33 24.13
N SER A 87 50.81 1.76 25.23
CA SER A 87 51.16 2.19 26.58
C SER A 87 52.01 1.17 27.34
N PHE A 88 52.07 -0.08 26.89
CA PHE A 88 52.76 -1.17 27.60
C PHE A 88 53.67 -2.02 26.69
N ALA A 89 54.04 -1.52 25.52
CA ALA A 89 54.98 -2.20 24.62
C ALA A 89 56.30 -2.54 25.32
N GLY A 90 56.73 -3.81 25.24
CA GLY A 90 57.97 -4.29 25.85
C GLY A 90 57.91 -4.56 27.35
N ARG A 91 56.74 -4.41 28.00
CA ARG A 91 56.54 -4.72 29.43
C ARG A 91 55.77 -6.03 29.60
N LYS A 92 56.09 -6.76 30.67
CA LYS A 92 55.31 -7.91 31.15
C LYS A 92 54.34 -7.45 32.22
N LEU A 93 53.04 -7.69 32.01
CA LEU A 93 51.97 -7.32 32.94
C LEU A 93 51.60 -8.49 33.85
N GLU A 94 51.33 -8.21 35.13
CA GLU A 94 50.69 -9.17 36.02
C GLU A 94 49.19 -9.33 35.70
N GLN A 95 48.54 -10.41 36.17
CA GLN A 95 47.13 -10.66 35.85
C GLN A 95 46.22 -9.55 36.39
N SER A 96 46.46 -9.10 37.63
CA SER A 96 45.71 -8.00 38.25
C SER A 96 45.87 -6.68 37.50
N GLU A 97 47.07 -6.39 36.98
CA GLU A 97 47.32 -5.23 36.12
C GLU A 97 46.60 -5.37 34.77
N MET A 98 46.63 -6.56 34.17
CA MET A 98 45.93 -6.86 32.91
C MET A 98 44.41 -6.66 33.06
N ASP A 99 43.80 -7.25 34.10
CA ASP A 99 42.37 -7.13 34.38
C ASP A 99 41.97 -5.66 34.58
N ARG A 100 42.78 -4.87 35.30
CA ARG A 100 42.52 -3.45 35.52
C ARG A 100 42.63 -2.63 34.23
N VAL A 101 43.66 -2.88 33.41
CA VAL A 101 43.86 -2.19 32.12
C VAL A 101 42.70 -2.50 31.16
N ILE A 102 42.32 -3.77 31.05
CA ILE A 102 41.24 -4.19 30.13
C ILE A 102 39.90 -3.64 30.60
N THR A 103 39.57 -3.78 31.89
CA THR A 103 38.29 -3.27 32.44
C THR A 103 38.17 -1.76 32.26
N ASN A 104 39.24 -1.00 32.54
CA ASN A 104 39.23 0.45 32.33
C ASN A 104 39.12 0.83 30.84
N THR A 105 39.81 0.11 29.96
CA THR A 105 39.80 0.42 28.52
C THR A 105 38.44 0.07 27.89
N ALA A 106 37.91 -1.10 28.21
CA ALA A 106 36.58 -1.53 27.77
C ALA A 106 35.49 -0.59 28.32
N GLY A 107 35.58 -0.19 29.59
CA GLY A 107 34.64 0.75 30.22
C GLY A 107 34.59 2.12 29.54
N LYS A 108 35.73 2.65 29.07
CA LYS A 108 35.77 3.93 28.34
C LYS A 108 35.04 3.90 27.00
N ILE A 109 34.98 2.74 26.36
CA ILE A 109 34.45 2.58 24.99
C ILE A 109 33.07 1.92 24.98
N TYR A 110 32.67 1.34 26.11
CA TYR A 110 31.38 0.72 26.36
C TYR A 110 30.21 1.55 25.83
N ASN A 111 30.09 2.82 26.25
CA ASN A 111 28.96 3.67 25.84
C ASN A 111 28.92 3.84 24.31
N SER A 112 30.06 4.10 23.66
CA SER A 112 30.10 4.29 22.21
C SER A 112 29.72 3.02 21.44
N ALA A 113 30.18 1.85 21.88
CA ALA A 113 29.84 0.58 21.25
C ALA A 113 28.38 0.20 21.51
N ALA A 114 27.89 0.38 22.75
CA ALA A 114 26.52 0.10 23.17
C ALA A 114 25.49 0.92 22.37
N PHE A 115 25.67 2.24 22.30
CA PHE A 115 24.74 3.12 21.60
C PHE A 115 24.72 2.87 20.09
N GLY A 116 25.88 2.60 19.50
CA GLY A 116 25.94 2.26 18.07
C GLY A 116 25.23 0.95 17.75
N VAL A 117 25.38 -0.08 18.60
CA VAL A 117 24.63 -1.34 18.45
C VAL A 117 23.12 -1.14 18.70
N LEU A 118 22.74 -0.30 19.67
CA LEU A 118 21.35 0.05 19.93
C LEU A 118 20.71 0.78 18.74
N ILE A 119 21.44 1.67 18.07
CA ILE A 119 20.97 2.34 16.84
C ILE A 119 20.68 1.31 15.76
N ILE A 120 21.56 0.33 15.55
CA ILE A 120 21.32 -0.74 14.58
C ILE A 120 20.05 -1.53 14.94
N LEU A 121 19.82 -1.82 16.22
CA LEU A 121 18.62 -2.54 16.68
C LEU A 121 17.34 -1.73 16.44
N VAL A 122 17.33 -0.45 16.79
CA VAL A 122 16.17 0.43 16.67
C VAL A 122 15.78 0.66 15.20
N VAL A 123 16.75 0.67 14.29
CA VAL A 123 16.52 0.79 12.85
C VAL A 123 15.72 -0.37 12.27
N PHE A 124 15.75 -1.56 12.89
CA PHE A 124 14.90 -2.69 12.50
C PHE A 124 13.48 -2.64 13.08
N VAL A 125 13.19 -1.77 14.06
CA VAL A 125 11.85 -1.68 14.68
C VAL A 125 10.77 -1.30 13.65
N PRO A 126 10.95 -0.31 12.76
CA PRO A 126 9.98 -0.03 11.70
C PRO A 126 9.79 -1.19 10.71
N VAL A 127 10.81 -2.04 10.51
CA VAL A 127 10.66 -3.24 9.67
C VAL A 127 9.76 -4.28 10.39
N MET A 128 9.82 -4.35 11.72
CA MET A 128 8.94 -5.22 12.51
C MET A 128 7.46 -4.78 12.46
N THR A 129 7.17 -3.52 12.15
CA THR A 129 5.79 -3.02 12.09
C THR A 129 5.12 -3.25 10.73
N LEU A 130 5.88 -3.55 9.66
CA LEU A 130 5.34 -3.86 8.33
C LEU A 130 4.24 -4.92 8.41
N THR A 131 3.03 -4.64 7.93
CA THR A 131 1.90 -5.59 7.95
C THR A 131 1.82 -6.36 6.63
N GLY A 132 0.76 -7.15 6.42
CA GLY A 132 0.54 -7.83 5.14
C GLY A 132 1.58 -8.90 4.80
N ILE A 133 1.88 -9.02 3.50
CA ILE A 133 2.71 -10.08 2.91
C ILE A 133 4.18 -9.79 3.15
N GLU A 134 4.60 -8.54 2.93
CA GLU A 134 5.96 -8.10 3.22
C GLU A 134 6.27 -8.23 4.71
N GLY A 135 5.30 -7.98 5.59
CA GLY A 135 5.43 -8.25 7.03
C GLY A 135 5.68 -9.72 7.33
N LYS A 136 4.91 -10.63 6.73
CA LYS A 136 5.12 -12.09 6.90
C LYS A 136 6.49 -12.53 6.40
N MET A 137 7.01 -11.89 5.35
CA MET A 137 8.31 -12.22 4.75
C MET A 137 9.50 -11.63 5.53
N PHE A 138 9.44 -10.36 5.94
CA PHE A 138 10.60 -9.64 6.48
C PHE A 138 10.60 -9.45 8.00
N ARG A 139 9.47 -9.60 8.72
CA ARG A 139 9.48 -9.57 10.20
C ARG A 139 10.36 -10.67 10.81
N PRO A 140 10.29 -11.95 10.35
CA PRO A 140 11.15 -13.01 10.87
C PRO A 140 12.64 -12.67 10.74
N MET A 141 13.01 -12.05 9.62
CA MET A 141 14.37 -11.57 9.35
C MET A 141 14.80 -10.51 10.37
N ALA A 142 13.96 -9.48 10.57
CA ALA A 142 14.24 -8.41 11.53
C ALA A 142 14.40 -8.97 12.96
N TYR A 143 13.51 -9.87 13.39
CA TYR A 143 13.63 -10.50 14.70
C TYR A 143 14.93 -11.26 14.87
N THR A 144 15.28 -12.13 13.93
CA THR A 144 16.49 -12.95 14.04
C THR A 144 17.76 -12.09 14.08
N VAL A 145 17.86 -11.06 13.23
CA VAL A 145 19.00 -10.13 13.25
C VAL A 145 19.04 -9.34 14.56
N SER A 146 17.92 -8.81 15.02
CA SER A 146 17.86 -8.09 16.30
C SER A 146 18.23 -8.98 17.49
N PHE A 147 17.80 -10.25 17.51
CA PHE A 147 18.19 -11.20 18.57
C PHE A 147 19.68 -11.53 18.53
N ALA A 148 20.25 -11.72 17.33
CA ALA A 148 21.69 -11.96 17.18
C ALA A 148 22.52 -10.75 17.64
N ILE A 149 22.12 -9.55 17.23
CA ILE A 149 22.79 -8.29 17.62
C ILE A 149 22.66 -8.05 19.12
N LEU A 150 21.48 -8.28 19.72
CA LEU A 150 21.28 -8.16 21.16
C LEU A 150 22.15 -9.18 21.93
N GLY A 151 22.21 -10.43 21.47
CA GLY A 151 23.10 -11.43 22.02
C GLY A 151 24.57 -11.04 21.92
N ALA A 152 25.00 -10.52 20.77
CA ALA A 152 26.36 -10.05 20.58
C ALA A 152 26.69 -8.80 21.41
N MET A 153 25.73 -7.89 21.62
CA MET A 153 25.86 -6.76 22.52
C MET A 153 26.16 -7.23 23.94
N VAL A 154 25.34 -8.15 24.48
CA VAL A 154 25.52 -8.72 25.82
C VAL A 154 26.88 -9.41 25.93
N LEU A 155 27.26 -10.22 24.94
CA LEU A 155 28.55 -10.93 24.91
C LEU A 155 29.74 -9.98 24.79
N SER A 156 29.64 -8.93 23.98
CA SER A 156 30.70 -7.93 23.80
C SER A 156 31.02 -7.17 25.10
N MET A 157 30.01 -7.00 25.96
CA MET A 157 30.14 -6.29 27.23
C MET A 157 30.60 -7.18 28.38
N THR A 158 30.27 -8.47 28.33
CA THR A 158 30.52 -9.42 29.44
C THR A 158 31.63 -10.41 29.09
N TYR A 159 31.40 -11.24 28.09
CA TYR A 159 32.27 -12.34 27.68
C TYR A 159 33.60 -11.85 27.07
N VAL A 160 33.55 -10.86 26.17
CA VAL A 160 34.74 -10.42 25.42
C VAL A 160 35.83 -9.82 26.32
N PRO A 161 35.55 -8.91 27.26
CA PRO A 161 36.58 -8.37 28.16
C PRO A 161 37.20 -9.44 29.06
N VAL A 162 36.40 -10.38 29.57
CA VAL A 162 36.87 -11.50 30.41
C VAL A 162 37.79 -12.42 29.60
N MET A 163 37.38 -12.79 28.39
CA MET A 163 38.22 -13.64 27.53
C MET A 163 39.50 -12.93 27.07
N ALA A 164 39.44 -11.62 26.81
CA ALA A 164 40.62 -10.83 26.51
C ALA A 164 41.63 -10.87 27.66
N SER A 165 41.17 -10.74 28.91
CA SER A 165 42.08 -10.75 30.08
C SER A 165 42.69 -12.11 30.39
N LEU A 166 41.97 -13.19 30.08
CA LEU A 166 42.45 -14.56 30.27
C LEU A 166 43.40 -15.02 29.16
N PHE A 167 43.10 -14.69 27.89
CA PHE A 167 43.79 -15.27 26.74
C PHE A 167 44.86 -14.38 26.11
N PHE A 168 44.88 -13.06 26.33
CA PHE A 168 45.95 -12.21 25.81
C PHE A 168 47.32 -12.56 26.41
N LYS A 169 48.38 -12.44 25.60
CA LYS A 169 49.75 -12.64 26.07
C LYS A 169 50.10 -11.53 27.05
N LYS A 170 50.62 -11.92 28.21
CA LYS A 170 51.09 -11.00 29.27
C LYS A 170 52.37 -10.25 28.91
N GLU A 171 53.10 -10.77 27.91
CA GLU A 171 54.29 -10.15 27.34
C GLU A 171 53.92 -9.48 26.02
N ILE A 172 54.05 -8.15 25.97
CA ILE A 172 53.63 -7.34 24.82
C ILE A 172 54.84 -7.17 23.89
N GLU A 173 54.94 -8.03 22.88
CA GLU A 173 55.98 -7.96 21.85
C GLU A 173 55.81 -6.71 20.96
N SER A 174 56.90 -5.99 20.66
CA SER A 174 56.88 -4.80 19.78
C SER A 174 56.96 -5.10 18.27
N LYS A 175 56.83 -6.38 17.88
CA LYS A 175 56.96 -6.78 16.48
C LYS A 175 55.81 -6.23 15.64
N LYS A 176 56.16 -5.50 14.57
CA LYS A 176 55.19 -5.05 13.56
C LYS A 176 54.54 -6.25 12.89
N THR A 177 53.23 -6.37 13.03
CA THR A 177 52.42 -7.43 12.43
C THR A 177 52.26 -7.21 10.92
N PHE A 178 51.78 -8.24 10.21
CA PHE A 178 51.43 -8.10 8.80
C PHE A 178 50.33 -7.04 8.59
N ALA A 179 49.36 -6.99 9.51
CA ALA A 179 48.33 -5.94 9.56
C ALA A 179 48.95 -4.53 9.64
N ASP A 180 49.96 -4.32 10.49
CA ASP A 180 50.61 -3.01 10.65
C ASP A 180 51.32 -2.55 9.36
N LYS A 181 51.77 -3.48 8.50
CA LYS A 181 52.35 -3.14 7.18
C LYS A 181 51.27 -2.68 6.20
N ILE A 182 50.13 -3.36 6.16
CA ILE A 182 48.98 -2.99 5.30
C ILE A 182 48.44 -1.63 5.74
N VAL A 183 48.11 -1.49 7.02
CA VAL A 183 47.62 -0.25 7.62
C VAL A 183 48.64 0.87 7.48
N GLY A 184 49.94 0.58 7.62
CA GLY A 184 51.02 1.54 7.40
C GLY A 184 51.01 2.13 5.98
N ARG A 185 50.80 1.30 4.95
CA ARG A 185 50.64 1.77 3.56
C ARG A 185 49.37 2.60 3.38
N LEU A 186 48.25 2.16 3.92
CA LEU A 186 47.00 2.91 3.89
C LEU A 186 47.14 4.26 4.59
N ARG A 187 47.86 4.32 5.71
CA ARG A 187 48.14 5.55 6.45
C ARG A 187 49.00 6.54 5.65
N MET A 188 49.97 6.03 4.87
CA MET A 188 50.79 6.86 3.98
C MET A 188 49.98 7.47 2.83
N ALA A 189 48.95 6.78 2.32
CA ALA A 189 48.04 7.31 1.31
C ALA A 189 46.94 8.21 1.92
N TYR A 190 46.47 7.89 3.12
CA TYR A 190 45.40 8.60 3.80
C TYR A 190 45.84 9.97 4.36
N LYS A 191 47.05 10.09 4.92
CA LYS A 191 47.55 11.37 5.44
C LYS A 191 47.57 12.51 4.40
N PRO A 192 48.12 12.32 3.18
CA PRO A 192 48.11 13.37 2.16
C PRO A 192 46.72 13.62 1.56
N SER A 193 45.88 12.60 1.41
CA SER A 193 44.51 12.77 0.90
C SER A 193 43.63 13.53 1.88
N LEU A 194 43.69 13.22 3.17
CA LEU A 194 43.03 14.00 4.22
C LEU A 194 43.58 15.44 4.27
N GLY A 195 44.90 15.61 4.18
CA GLY A 195 45.53 16.93 4.13
C GLY A 195 45.07 17.78 2.93
N TRP A 196 44.90 17.17 1.76
CA TRP A 196 44.33 17.84 0.58
C TRP A 196 42.85 18.18 0.76
N ALA A 197 42.05 17.25 1.29
CA ALA A 197 40.63 17.45 1.56
C ALA A 197 40.38 18.61 2.54
N LEU A 198 41.23 18.73 3.58
CA LEU A 198 41.20 19.85 4.52
C LEU A 198 41.61 21.17 3.87
N LYS A 199 42.49 21.19 2.87
CA LYS A 199 42.85 22.43 2.14
C LYS A 199 41.77 22.90 1.17
N HIS A 200 40.97 21.98 0.63
CA HIS A 200 39.92 22.27 -0.35
C HIS A 200 38.52 21.82 0.11
N PRO A 201 38.03 22.30 1.27
CA PRO A 201 36.82 21.76 1.91
C PRO A 201 35.55 21.99 1.08
N LYS A 202 35.43 23.15 0.40
CA LYS A 202 34.29 23.48 -0.47
C LYS A 202 34.17 22.52 -1.66
N TRP A 203 35.30 22.11 -2.26
CA TRP A 203 35.32 21.18 -3.39
C TRP A 203 34.88 19.78 -2.97
N VAL A 204 35.37 19.29 -1.83
CA VAL A 204 35.03 17.94 -1.31
C VAL A 204 33.53 17.84 -0.99
N VAL A 205 32.97 18.85 -0.31
CA VAL A 205 31.54 18.88 0.03
C VAL A 205 30.70 19.03 -1.24
N SER A 206 31.06 19.91 -2.17
CA SER A 206 30.33 20.09 -3.44
C SER A 206 30.32 18.82 -4.28
N PHE A 207 31.44 18.10 -4.35
CA PHE A 207 31.54 16.84 -5.09
C PHE A 207 30.67 15.75 -4.45
N SER A 208 30.63 15.68 -3.11
CA SER A 208 29.80 14.72 -2.38
C SER A 208 28.30 15.00 -2.60
N ILE A 209 27.90 16.27 -2.60
CA ILE A 209 26.52 16.68 -2.92
C ILE A 209 26.18 16.37 -4.38
N MET A 210 27.10 16.59 -5.31
CA MET A 210 26.90 16.24 -6.73
C MET A 210 26.67 14.74 -6.92
N LEU A 211 27.47 13.89 -6.24
CA LEU A 211 27.28 12.44 -6.26
C LEU A 211 25.93 12.04 -5.65
N LEU A 212 25.49 12.70 -4.57
CA LEU A 212 24.18 12.46 -3.98
C LEU A 212 23.04 12.82 -4.95
N LEU A 213 23.12 13.96 -5.64
CA LEU A 213 22.13 14.35 -6.66
C LEU A 213 22.11 13.37 -7.85
N LEU A 214 23.29 12.92 -8.29
CA LEU A 214 23.41 11.93 -9.36
C LEU A 214 22.82 10.57 -8.94
N ALA A 215 23.06 10.14 -7.70
CA ALA A 215 22.45 8.95 -7.13
C ALA A 215 20.92 9.09 -7.05
N GLY A 216 20.41 10.24 -6.60
CA GLY A 216 18.97 10.52 -6.58
C GLY A 216 18.32 10.49 -7.98
N TRP A 217 19.01 11.03 -8.98
CA TRP A 217 18.57 10.97 -10.38
C TRP A 217 18.62 9.56 -10.97
N THR A 218 19.61 8.75 -10.59
CA THR A 218 19.71 7.34 -11.01
C THR A 218 18.60 6.52 -10.35
N PHE A 219 18.34 6.77 -9.06
CA PHE A 219 17.29 6.11 -8.30
C PHE A 219 15.89 6.40 -8.84
N SER A 220 15.60 7.63 -9.26
CA SER A 220 14.28 7.99 -9.81
C SER A 220 13.96 7.33 -11.16
N ARG A 221 14.96 6.78 -11.85
CA ARG A 221 14.80 6.04 -13.11
C ARG A 221 14.90 4.53 -12.94
N MET A 222 15.13 4.05 -11.73
CA MET A 222 15.28 2.62 -11.45
C MET A 222 13.90 1.96 -11.43
N GLY A 223 13.80 0.78 -12.04
CA GLY A 223 12.59 -0.03 -12.01
C GLY A 223 12.25 -0.52 -10.60
N GLY A 224 11.03 -1.04 -10.42
CA GLY A 224 10.51 -1.49 -9.13
C GLY A 224 9.86 -2.87 -9.20
N GLU A 225 10.14 -3.73 -8.24
CA GLU A 225 9.50 -5.03 -8.07
C GLU A 225 9.23 -5.32 -6.58
N PHE A 226 8.20 -6.12 -6.27
CA PHE A 226 7.85 -6.42 -4.88
C PHE A 226 8.96 -7.23 -4.19
N ILE A 227 9.22 -8.44 -4.71
CA ILE A 227 10.28 -9.35 -4.31
C ILE A 227 10.86 -9.96 -5.59
N PRO A 228 12.19 -10.13 -5.71
CA PRO A 228 12.77 -10.81 -6.87
C PRO A 228 12.21 -12.22 -7.02
N ASN A 229 11.97 -12.64 -8.26
CA ASN A 229 11.44 -13.97 -8.55
C ASN A 229 12.40 -15.07 -8.03
N LEU A 230 11.90 -15.91 -7.13
CA LEU A 230 12.65 -17.01 -6.53
C LEU A 230 12.78 -18.15 -7.53
N GLU A 231 13.99 -18.66 -7.80
CA GLU A 231 14.13 -19.91 -8.57
C GLU A 231 13.87 -21.12 -7.65
N GLU A 232 12.76 -21.82 -7.88
CA GLU A 232 12.35 -23.00 -7.12
C GLU A 232 13.03 -24.29 -7.61
N GLY A 233 13.47 -24.29 -8.86
CA GLY A 233 14.14 -25.39 -9.55
C GLY A 233 13.18 -26.31 -10.30
N ASP A 234 11.95 -26.47 -9.83
CA ASP A 234 10.88 -27.18 -10.55
C ASP A 234 9.98 -26.18 -11.30
N LEU A 235 9.30 -26.64 -12.34
CA LEU A 235 8.37 -25.84 -13.13
C LEU A 235 6.93 -26.27 -12.89
N ALA A 236 6.01 -25.32 -12.98
CA ALA A 236 4.59 -25.58 -13.10
C ALA A 236 4.12 -25.08 -14.46
N MET A 237 3.27 -25.86 -15.11
CA MET A 237 2.69 -25.54 -16.41
C MET A 237 1.18 -25.65 -16.27
N GLN A 238 0.45 -24.57 -16.51
CA GLN A 238 -0.99 -24.63 -16.65
C GLN A 238 -1.33 -24.92 -18.10
N MET A 239 -2.09 -25.98 -18.33
CA MET A 239 -2.68 -26.31 -19.61
C MET A 239 -4.16 -25.96 -19.57
N THR A 240 -4.64 -25.25 -20.59
CA THR A 240 -6.05 -24.95 -20.78
C THR A 240 -6.46 -25.41 -22.18
N ILE A 241 -7.55 -26.15 -22.30
CA ILE A 241 -8.18 -26.50 -23.58
C ILE A 241 -9.51 -25.75 -23.75
N GLN A 242 -10.19 -25.90 -24.89
CA GLN A 242 -11.44 -25.18 -25.12
C GLN A 242 -12.51 -25.52 -24.05
N PRO A 243 -13.26 -24.52 -23.57
CA PRO A 243 -14.35 -24.70 -22.62
C PRO A 243 -15.37 -25.75 -23.09
N GLY A 244 -15.87 -26.55 -22.15
CA GLY A 244 -16.82 -27.62 -22.45
C GLY A 244 -16.20 -28.88 -23.07
N SER A 245 -14.88 -28.95 -23.17
CA SER A 245 -14.17 -30.19 -23.51
C SER A 245 -14.39 -31.26 -22.45
N SER A 246 -14.42 -32.53 -22.88
CA SER A 246 -14.62 -33.65 -21.96
C SER A 246 -13.38 -33.93 -21.12
N LEU A 247 -13.55 -34.51 -19.92
CA LEU A 247 -12.43 -34.98 -19.10
C LEU A 247 -11.51 -35.94 -19.87
N THR A 248 -12.08 -36.78 -20.75
CA THR A 248 -11.31 -37.70 -21.59
C THR A 248 -10.37 -36.95 -22.53
N GLU A 249 -10.85 -35.87 -23.16
CA GLU A 249 -10.01 -35.02 -24.02
C GLU A 249 -8.91 -34.31 -23.23
N SER A 250 -9.23 -33.81 -22.02
CA SER A 250 -8.25 -33.21 -21.12
C SER A 250 -7.15 -34.21 -20.76
N VAL A 251 -7.51 -35.46 -20.43
CA VAL A 251 -6.55 -36.53 -20.11
C VAL A 251 -5.67 -36.85 -21.32
N GLU A 252 -6.26 -37.04 -22.51
CA GLU A 252 -5.51 -37.35 -23.72
C GLU A 252 -4.51 -36.24 -24.10
N THR A 253 -4.95 -34.98 -24.05
CA THR A 253 -4.12 -33.82 -24.38
C THR A 253 -3.01 -33.63 -23.37
N THR A 254 -3.31 -33.76 -22.08
CA THR A 254 -2.32 -33.72 -21.00
C THR A 254 -1.27 -34.81 -21.17
N THR A 255 -1.70 -36.06 -21.42
CA THR A 255 -0.78 -37.19 -21.62
C THR A 255 0.11 -37.00 -22.86
N LYS A 256 -0.38 -36.36 -23.93
CA LYS A 256 0.45 -35.98 -25.08
C LYS A 256 1.54 -34.97 -24.66
N ALA A 257 1.17 -33.94 -23.90
CA ALA A 257 2.13 -32.95 -23.40
C ALA A 257 3.19 -33.57 -22.48
N GLU A 258 2.78 -34.43 -21.54
CA GLU A 258 3.68 -35.18 -20.65
C GLU A 258 4.73 -36.00 -21.43
N LYS A 259 4.30 -36.73 -22.46
CA LYS A 259 5.20 -37.53 -23.31
C LYS A 259 6.19 -36.67 -24.07
N ILE A 260 5.73 -35.58 -24.68
CA ILE A 260 6.62 -34.65 -25.39
C ILE A 260 7.70 -34.11 -24.45
N LEU A 261 7.32 -33.71 -23.24
CA LEU A 261 8.26 -33.20 -22.25
C LEU A 261 9.29 -34.25 -21.82
N LEU A 262 8.85 -35.48 -21.53
CA LEU A 262 9.73 -36.57 -21.11
C LEU A 262 10.66 -37.09 -22.23
N GLU A 263 10.20 -37.08 -23.48
CA GLU A 263 10.97 -37.61 -24.62
C GLU A 263 12.00 -36.61 -25.15
N ASN A 264 11.71 -35.31 -25.09
CA ASN A 264 12.55 -34.27 -25.69
C ASN A 264 13.50 -33.58 -24.71
N PHE A 265 13.25 -33.66 -23.40
CA PHE A 265 14.03 -32.92 -22.39
C PHE A 265 14.58 -33.88 -21.33
N PRO A 266 15.89 -34.25 -21.38
CA PRO A 266 16.51 -35.09 -20.36
C PRO A 266 16.54 -34.45 -18.96
N GLU A 267 16.32 -33.13 -18.88
CA GLU A 267 16.17 -32.37 -17.63
C GLU A 267 14.91 -32.75 -16.85
N VAL A 268 13.88 -33.28 -17.52
CA VAL A 268 12.60 -33.60 -16.88
C VAL A 268 12.68 -34.96 -16.20
N LYS A 269 12.65 -34.97 -14.88
CA LYS A 269 12.66 -36.20 -14.07
C LYS A 269 11.29 -36.85 -13.99
N ARG A 270 10.25 -36.04 -13.80
CA ARG A 270 8.87 -36.50 -13.67
C ARG A 270 7.90 -35.38 -14.01
N VAL A 271 6.80 -35.75 -14.66
CA VAL A 271 5.67 -34.85 -14.87
C VAL A 271 4.47 -35.42 -14.09
N VAL A 272 3.74 -34.56 -13.39
CA VAL A 272 2.55 -34.92 -12.63
C VAL A 272 1.44 -33.93 -12.97
N SER A 273 0.38 -34.41 -13.60
CA SER A 273 -0.73 -33.57 -14.00
C SER A 273 -1.93 -33.74 -13.08
N LYS A 274 -2.51 -32.61 -12.68
CA LYS A 274 -3.75 -32.52 -11.92
C LYS A 274 -4.80 -31.85 -12.80
N ILE A 275 -5.84 -32.61 -13.17
CA ILE A 275 -6.95 -32.12 -14.00
C ILE A 275 -8.16 -31.88 -13.09
N GLY A 276 -8.77 -30.70 -13.19
CA GLY A 276 -9.93 -30.34 -12.39
C GLY A 276 -9.69 -30.24 -10.87
N THR A 277 -10.80 -30.19 -10.15
CA THR A 277 -10.83 -29.94 -8.70
C THR A 277 -10.51 -31.21 -7.91
N ALA A 278 -9.70 -31.09 -6.85
CA ALA A 278 -9.45 -32.20 -5.92
C ALA A 278 -10.67 -32.41 -5.00
N GLU A 279 -10.79 -33.59 -4.37
CA GLU A 279 -11.88 -33.85 -3.39
C GLU A 279 -11.88 -32.87 -2.21
N VAL A 280 -10.72 -32.29 -1.89
CA VAL A 280 -10.61 -31.18 -0.96
C VAL A 280 -10.84 -29.87 -1.72
N PRO A 281 -11.86 -29.07 -1.36
CA PRO A 281 -12.26 -27.87 -2.10
C PRO A 281 -11.34 -26.67 -1.81
N THR A 282 -10.02 -26.86 -1.88
CA THR A 282 -9.02 -25.80 -1.73
C THR A 282 -8.68 -25.12 -3.05
N ASP A 283 -9.08 -25.69 -4.18
CA ASP A 283 -8.66 -25.28 -5.52
C ASP A 283 -9.76 -25.61 -6.56
N PRO A 284 -10.68 -24.68 -6.84
CA PRO A 284 -11.77 -24.89 -7.78
C PRO A 284 -11.27 -24.73 -9.23
N MET A 285 -10.77 -25.84 -9.79
CA MET A 285 -10.34 -25.91 -11.19
C MET A 285 -11.40 -26.58 -12.07
N ALA A 286 -11.58 -26.03 -13.27
CA ALA A 286 -12.43 -26.58 -14.31
C ALA A 286 -11.82 -27.86 -14.92
N ILE A 287 -12.62 -28.66 -15.63
CA ILE A 287 -12.19 -29.96 -16.19
C ILE A 287 -11.27 -29.76 -17.41
N GLU A 288 -11.46 -28.66 -18.13
CA GLU A 288 -10.65 -28.16 -19.23
C GLU A 288 -9.31 -27.54 -18.80
N ASP A 289 -9.08 -27.38 -17.49
CA ASP A 289 -7.84 -26.89 -16.92
C ASP A 289 -7.03 -28.02 -16.27
N ALA A 290 -5.72 -28.01 -16.50
CA ALA A 290 -4.78 -28.90 -15.85
C ALA A 290 -3.56 -28.14 -15.29
N ASP A 291 -3.24 -28.38 -14.03
CA ASP A 291 -2.01 -27.94 -13.40
C ASP A 291 -0.98 -29.08 -13.52
N ILE A 292 0.08 -28.85 -14.30
CA ILE A 292 1.10 -29.84 -14.63
C ILE A 292 2.40 -29.48 -13.92
N MET A 293 2.78 -30.28 -12.94
CA MET A 293 4.00 -30.13 -12.15
C MET A 293 5.15 -30.88 -12.84
N ILE A 294 6.19 -30.15 -13.23
CA ILE A 294 7.36 -30.66 -13.95
C ILE A 294 8.54 -30.62 -12.99
N LEU A 295 8.92 -31.80 -12.47
CA LEU A 295 10.07 -31.94 -11.60
C LEU A 295 11.34 -32.05 -12.44
N LEU A 296 12.30 -31.17 -12.18
CA LEU A 296 13.54 -31.09 -12.95
C LEU A 296 14.73 -31.72 -12.20
N GLN A 297 15.71 -32.16 -12.99
CA GLN A 297 17.04 -32.48 -12.49
C GLN A 297 17.74 -31.23 -11.94
N PRO A 298 18.76 -31.38 -11.07
CA PRO A 298 19.60 -30.26 -10.64
C PRO A 298 20.13 -29.46 -11.83
N LYS A 299 20.23 -28.13 -11.68
CA LYS A 299 20.61 -27.20 -12.76
C LYS A 299 21.97 -27.51 -13.36
N GLU A 300 22.88 -28.08 -12.58
CA GLU A 300 24.21 -28.49 -13.01
C GLU A 300 24.20 -29.65 -14.03
N GLU A 301 23.09 -30.38 -14.13
CA GLU A 301 22.90 -31.52 -15.04
C GLU A 301 22.13 -31.14 -16.32
N TRP A 302 21.79 -29.86 -16.51
CA TRP A 302 21.03 -29.41 -17.68
C TRP A 302 21.89 -29.42 -18.95
N VAL A 303 21.30 -29.85 -20.07
CA VAL A 303 22.01 -30.02 -21.36
C VAL A 303 21.39 -29.16 -22.46
N SER A 304 20.07 -28.96 -22.40
CA SER A 304 19.27 -28.31 -23.45
C SER A 304 19.21 -26.79 -23.31
N ALA A 305 19.54 -26.23 -22.14
CA ALA A 305 19.49 -24.80 -21.86
C ALA A 305 20.36 -24.40 -20.67
N ASP A 306 20.90 -23.18 -20.70
CA ASP A 306 21.73 -22.62 -19.63
C ASP A 306 20.90 -21.99 -18.48
N ASN A 307 19.67 -21.57 -18.77
CA ASN A 307 18.77 -20.94 -17.81
C ASN A 307 17.31 -21.38 -17.99
N ARG A 308 16.49 -21.05 -16.98
CA ARG A 308 15.08 -21.46 -16.90
C ARG A 308 14.25 -20.92 -18.07
N GLU A 309 14.45 -19.66 -18.45
CA GLU A 309 13.67 -19.02 -19.51
C GLU A 309 13.95 -19.63 -20.88
N ASP A 310 15.19 -19.99 -21.15
CA ASP A 310 15.59 -20.69 -22.38
C ASP A 310 14.99 -22.10 -22.42
N LEU A 311 15.00 -22.83 -21.29
CA LEU A 311 14.37 -24.15 -21.18
C LEU A 311 12.86 -24.07 -21.41
N VAL A 312 12.18 -23.11 -20.78
CA VAL A 312 10.73 -22.88 -20.95
C VAL A 312 10.41 -22.51 -22.40
N SER A 313 11.23 -21.70 -23.04
CA SER A 313 11.05 -21.31 -24.44
C SER A 313 11.18 -22.51 -25.37
N ALA A 314 12.19 -23.37 -25.16
CA ALA A 314 12.36 -24.62 -25.89
C ALA A 314 11.19 -25.59 -25.65
N MET A 315 10.70 -25.73 -24.41
CA MET A 315 9.53 -26.54 -24.08
C MET A 315 8.28 -26.05 -24.81
N LYS A 316 8.04 -24.74 -24.83
CA LYS A 316 6.90 -24.15 -25.56
C LYS A 316 6.96 -24.41 -27.05
N GLU A 317 8.13 -24.26 -27.66
CA GLU A 317 8.30 -24.56 -29.08
C GLU A 317 7.91 -26.01 -29.39
N LYS A 318 8.31 -26.96 -28.54
CA LYS A 318 7.94 -28.38 -28.71
C LYS A 318 6.47 -28.66 -28.43
N LEU A 319 5.86 -27.97 -27.46
CA LEU A 319 4.44 -28.14 -27.12
C LEU A 319 3.51 -27.48 -28.13
N SER A 320 3.98 -26.53 -28.95
CA SER A 320 3.18 -25.85 -29.98
C SER A 320 2.57 -26.77 -31.05
N ILE A 321 3.05 -28.02 -31.13
CA ILE A 321 2.50 -29.08 -31.99
C ILE A 321 1.08 -29.49 -31.55
N ILE A 322 0.74 -29.32 -30.27
CA ILE A 322 -0.57 -29.65 -29.73
C ILE A 322 -1.54 -28.51 -30.08
N VAL A 323 -2.38 -28.74 -31.10
CA VAL A 323 -3.41 -27.80 -31.54
C VAL A 323 -4.58 -27.81 -30.54
N GLY A 324 -5.10 -26.63 -30.18
CA GLY A 324 -6.27 -26.51 -29.32
C GLY A 324 -5.98 -26.48 -27.81
N ALA A 325 -4.71 -26.43 -27.41
CA ALA A 325 -4.27 -26.26 -26.03
C ALA A 325 -3.35 -25.04 -25.89
N SER A 326 -3.50 -24.28 -24.80
CA SER A 326 -2.58 -23.22 -24.40
C SER A 326 -1.75 -23.65 -23.18
N PHE A 327 -0.47 -23.29 -23.16
CA PHE A 327 0.49 -23.68 -22.12
C PHE A 327 1.15 -22.46 -21.47
N ASP A 328 0.82 -22.23 -20.21
CA ASP A 328 1.37 -21.14 -19.40
C ASP A 328 2.38 -21.69 -18.40
N PHE A 329 3.61 -21.19 -18.42
CA PHE A 329 4.68 -21.67 -17.54
C PHE A 329 4.92 -20.72 -16.37
N THR A 330 5.10 -21.29 -15.19
CA THR A 330 5.44 -20.62 -13.94
C THR A 330 6.16 -21.60 -13.02
N GLN A 331 6.16 -21.35 -11.71
CA GLN A 331 6.77 -22.20 -10.69
C GLN A 331 5.72 -22.62 -9.64
N PRO A 332 5.86 -23.77 -8.99
CA PRO A 332 4.83 -24.31 -8.09
C PRO A 332 4.41 -23.38 -6.94
N ILE A 333 5.37 -22.82 -6.19
CA ILE A 333 5.09 -21.92 -5.07
C ILE A 333 4.62 -20.57 -5.62
N GLN A 334 5.26 -20.04 -6.67
CA GLN A 334 4.85 -18.79 -7.32
C GLN A 334 3.41 -18.83 -7.82
N LEU A 335 2.99 -19.94 -8.47
CA LEU A 335 1.63 -20.15 -8.94
C LEU A 335 0.63 -20.05 -7.79
N ARG A 336 0.87 -20.80 -6.71
CA ARG A 336 -0.03 -20.82 -5.55
C ARG A 336 0.00 -19.51 -4.78
N PHE A 337 1.14 -18.84 -4.75
CA PHE A 337 1.28 -17.52 -4.15
C PHE A 337 0.45 -16.48 -4.92
N ASN A 338 0.59 -16.41 -6.25
CA ASN A 338 -0.17 -15.48 -7.09
C ASN A 338 -1.69 -15.73 -6.93
N GLU A 339 -2.10 -17.00 -6.98
CA GLU A 339 -3.49 -17.42 -6.85
C GLU A 339 -4.10 -17.05 -5.49
N LEU A 340 -3.40 -17.32 -4.39
CA LEU A 340 -3.87 -16.96 -3.04
C LEU A 340 -3.93 -15.45 -2.82
N MET A 341 -3.08 -14.69 -3.51
CA MET A 341 -2.99 -13.24 -3.30
C MET A 341 -4.01 -12.46 -4.11
N THR A 342 -4.28 -12.88 -5.34
CA THR A 342 -5.03 -12.05 -6.29
C THR A 342 -6.15 -12.79 -7.00
N GLY A 343 -6.29 -14.09 -6.75
CA GLY A 343 -7.18 -14.97 -7.50
C GLY A 343 -6.74 -15.20 -8.95
N ALA A 344 -5.68 -14.52 -9.42
CA ALA A 344 -5.06 -14.75 -10.72
C ALA A 344 -3.78 -15.57 -10.55
N LYS A 345 -3.50 -16.46 -11.50
CA LYS A 345 -2.29 -17.31 -11.50
C LYS A 345 -1.06 -16.61 -12.13
N THR A 346 -1.18 -15.35 -12.53
CA THR A 346 -0.17 -14.55 -13.23
C THR A 346 0.44 -13.45 -12.36
N ASP A 347 1.58 -12.89 -12.76
CA ASP A 347 2.31 -11.87 -11.99
C ASP A 347 1.58 -10.53 -11.88
N ILE A 348 0.94 -10.09 -12.97
CA ILE A 348 0.09 -8.91 -13.05
C ILE A 348 -1.32 -9.37 -13.42
N ALA A 349 -2.35 -8.79 -12.81
CA ALA A 349 -3.74 -9.03 -13.14
C ALA A 349 -4.41 -7.70 -13.51
N ILE A 350 -4.71 -7.49 -14.78
CA ILE A 350 -5.49 -6.34 -15.23
C ILE A 350 -6.96 -6.71 -15.06
N GLN A 351 -7.63 -6.11 -14.09
CA GLN A 351 -9.01 -6.45 -13.73
C GLN A 351 -9.95 -5.43 -14.36
N ILE A 352 -10.93 -5.91 -15.12
CA ILE A 352 -11.95 -5.08 -15.73
C ILE A 352 -13.27 -5.37 -15.01
N PHE A 353 -13.85 -4.35 -14.38
CA PHE A 353 -15.12 -4.42 -13.67
C PHE A 353 -16.26 -3.89 -14.55
N GLY A 354 -17.42 -4.52 -14.46
CA GLY A 354 -18.61 -4.13 -15.22
C GLY A 354 -19.77 -5.10 -14.99
N GLU A 355 -21.00 -4.73 -15.38
CA GLU A 355 -22.18 -5.58 -15.15
C GLU A 355 -22.40 -6.66 -16.21
N ASP A 356 -22.05 -6.38 -17.47
CA ASP A 356 -22.34 -7.23 -18.63
C ASP A 356 -21.15 -8.12 -18.95
N ILE A 357 -21.34 -9.44 -18.87
CA ILE A 357 -20.28 -10.45 -19.02
C ILE A 357 -19.75 -10.46 -20.46
N ASP A 358 -20.64 -10.30 -21.44
CA ASP A 358 -20.28 -10.36 -22.86
C ASP A 358 -19.40 -9.16 -23.24
N ARG A 359 -19.73 -7.99 -22.67
CA ARG A 359 -18.90 -6.80 -22.83
C ARG A 359 -17.56 -6.92 -22.12
N LEU A 360 -17.53 -7.55 -20.94
CA LEU A 360 -16.28 -7.79 -20.23
C LEU A 360 -15.35 -8.68 -21.06
N ALA A 361 -15.84 -9.75 -21.68
CA ALA A 361 -15.06 -10.59 -22.58
C ALA A 361 -14.46 -9.80 -23.75
N ILE A 362 -15.27 -9.00 -24.46
CA ILE A 362 -14.80 -8.17 -25.57
C ILE A 362 -13.72 -7.16 -25.12
N LEU A 363 -13.89 -6.55 -23.94
CA LEU A 363 -12.92 -5.60 -23.41
C LEU A 363 -11.62 -6.29 -22.99
N ALA A 364 -11.70 -7.51 -22.46
CA ALA A 364 -10.56 -8.31 -22.06
C ALA A 364 -9.73 -8.75 -23.28
N ASP A 365 -10.37 -9.24 -24.34
CA ASP A 365 -9.69 -9.63 -25.58
C ASP A 365 -9.00 -8.43 -26.25
N ARG A 366 -9.70 -7.29 -26.32
CA ARG A 366 -9.08 -6.04 -26.82
C ARG A 366 -7.90 -5.60 -25.97
N THR A 367 -8.01 -5.73 -24.66
CA THR A 367 -6.90 -5.41 -23.74
C THR A 367 -5.72 -6.31 -24.02
N ALA A 368 -5.94 -7.63 -24.21
CA ALA A 368 -4.89 -8.57 -24.58
C ALA A 368 -4.23 -8.22 -25.92
N GLU A 369 -4.99 -7.77 -26.92
CA GLU A 369 -4.47 -7.32 -28.21
C GLU A 369 -3.58 -6.07 -28.09
N ILE A 370 -4.01 -5.06 -27.31
CA ILE A 370 -3.28 -3.80 -27.10
C ILE A 370 -1.92 -4.05 -26.41
N ILE A 371 -1.89 -4.97 -25.45
CA ILE A 371 -0.71 -5.17 -24.59
C ILE A 371 0.31 -6.15 -25.17
N LYS A 372 -0.05 -6.96 -26.16
CA LYS A 372 0.79 -8.02 -26.74
C LYS A 372 2.15 -7.55 -27.25
N ASP A 373 2.21 -6.35 -27.82
CA ASP A 373 3.44 -5.80 -28.40
C ASP A 373 4.27 -4.95 -27.42
N ILE A 374 3.90 -4.90 -26.13
CA ILE A 374 4.67 -4.17 -25.11
C ILE A 374 5.88 -5.00 -24.69
N GLN A 375 7.07 -4.41 -24.74
CA GLN A 375 8.29 -5.08 -24.29
C GLN A 375 8.19 -5.49 -22.82
N GLY A 376 8.45 -6.76 -22.54
CA GLY A 376 8.41 -7.33 -21.19
C GLY A 376 7.08 -7.97 -20.79
N VAL A 377 6.04 -7.80 -21.61
CA VAL A 377 4.85 -8.67 -21.56
C VAL A 377 5.27 -10.06 -22.02
N GLY A 378 5.15 -11.03 -21.11
CA GLY A 378 5.34 -12.43 -21.41
C GLY A 378 4.04 -13.05 -21.89
N ASP A 379 3.57 -14.04 -21.14
CA ASP A 379 2.33 -14.75 -21.46
C ASP A 379 1.12 -13.94 -21.02
N ILE A 380 0.17 -13.75 -21.93
CA ILE A 380 -1.11 -13.11 -21.66
C ILE A 380 -2.16 -14.19 -21.54
N LYS A 381 -2.88 -14.19 -20.42
CA LYS A 381 -3.98 -15.11 -20.14
C LYS A 381 -5.26 -14.33 -19.92
N VAL A 382 -6.19 -14.42 -20.86
CA VAL A 382 -7.54 -13.88 -20.68
C VAL A 382 -8.38 -14.93 -19.95
N GLU A 383 -9.03 -14.52 -18.86
CA GLU A 383 -10.01 -15.36 -18.16
C GLU A 383 -11.19 -15.66 -19.09
N GLN A 384 -11.48 -16.95 -19.32
CA GLN A 384 -12.55 -17.35 -20.24
C GLN A 384 -13.89 -17.36 -19.50
N THR A 385 -14.80 -16.48 -19.90
CA THR A 385 -16.13 -16.36 -19.29
C THR A 385 -17.24 -16.99 -20.12
N GLU A 386 -16.99 -17.31 -21.40
CA GLU A 386 -17.97 -17.81 -22.38
C GLU A 386 -17.54 -19.13 -23.01
N GLY A 387 -18.45 -19.78 -23.74
CA GLY A 387 -18.13 -20.95 -24.57
C GLY A 387 -18.49 -22.31 -23.97
N LEU A 388 -19.20 -22.37 -22.84
CA LEU A 388 -19.69 -23.65 -22.30
C LEU A 388 -21.04 -24.02 -22.96
N PRO A 389 -21.11 -25.05 -23.84
CA PRO A 389 -22.36 -25.51 -24.40
C PRO A 389 -23.18 -26.22 -23.31
N GLN A 390 -24.30 -25.60 -22.91
CA GLN A 390 -25.24 -26.19 -21.96
C GLN A 390 -26.51 -26.64 -22.69
N LEU A 391 -26.98 -27.82 -22.35
CA LEU A 391 -28.31 -28.26 -22.74
C LEU A 391 -29.33 -27.60 -21.80
N MET A 392 -29.98 -26.53 -22.28
CA MET A 392 -31.00 -25.82 -21.51
C MET A 392 -32.36 -26.47 -21.74
N ILE A 393 -32.95 -26.98 -20.66
CA ILE A 393 -34.28 -27.57 -20.68
C ILE A 393 -35.29 -26.52 -20.24
N THR A 394 -36.12 -26.04 -21.17
CA THR A 394 -37.18 -25.08 -20.90
C THR A 394 -38.50 -25.81 -20.74
N TYR A 395 -39.15 -25.63 -19.59
CA TYR A 395 -40.45 -26.24 -19.30
C TYR A 395 -41.61 -25.44 -19.87
N ASP A 396 -42.51 -26.14 -20.55
CA ASP A 396 -43.79 -25.58 -20.98
C ASP A 396 -44.79 -25.72 -19.83
N ARG A 397 -44.91 -24.67 -19.02
CA ARG A 397 -45.79 -24.67 -17.83
C ARG A 397 -47.26 -24.83 -18.19
N GLU A 398 -47.69 -24.42 -19.38
CA GLU A 398 -49.08 -24.58 -19.80
C GLU A 398 -49.39 -26.05 -20.09
N MET A 399 -48.50 -26.72 -20.82
CA MET A 399 -48.63 -28.14 -21.12
C MET A 399 -48.45 -29.01 -19.88
N MET A 400 -47.54 -28.64 -18.97
CA MET A 400 -47.40 -29.31 -17.68
C MET A 400 -48.67 -29.19 -16.83
N ALA A 401 -49.29 -28.01 -16.78
CA ALA A 401 -50.57 -27.82 -16.08
C ALA A 401 -51.70 -28.63 -16.72
N TYR A 402 -51.76 -28.70 -18.06
CA TYR A 402 -52.74 -29.50 -18.79
C TYR A 402 -52.65 -30.99 -18.48
N TYR A 403 -51.43 -31.52 -18.38
CA TYR A 403 -51.18 -32.94 -18.06
C TYR A 403 -51.08 -33.24 -16.55
N GLY A 404 -51.11 -32.21 -15.70
CA GLY A 404 -50.96 -32.32 -14.25
C GLY A 404 -49.61 -32.88 -13.84
N ILE A 405 -48.51 -32.35 -14.38
CA ILE A 405 -47.15 -32.80 -14.05
C ILE A 405 -46.44 -31.72 -13.23
N ASP A 406 -45.79 -32.14 -12.15
CA ASP A 406 -45.01 -31.25 -11.30
C ASP A 406 -43.60 -31.00 -11.87
N VAL A 407 -43.08 -29.79 -11.67
CA VAL A 407 -41.76 -29.38 -12.18
C VAL A 407 -40.63 -30.12 -11.47
N ASP A 408 -40.77 -30.38 -10.16
CA ASP A 408 -39.74 -31.08 -9.38
C ASP A 408 -39.70 -32.57 -9.74
N GLU A 409 -40.85 -33.17 -10.02
CA GLU A 409 -40.93 -34.56 -10.51
C GLU A 409 -40.22 -34.69 -11.86
N LEU A 410 -40.52 -33.80 -12.81
CA LEU A 410 -39.89 -33.81 -14.13
C LEU A 410 -38.37 -33.57 -14.06
N ASN A 411 -37.93 -32.60 -13.24
CA ASN A 411 -36.52 -32.36 -12.94
C ASN A 411 -35.85 -33.61 -12.37
N THR A 412 -36.49 -34.28 -11.41
CA THR A 412 -35.96 -35.47 -10.76
C THR A 412 -35.80 -36.62 -11.74
N ILE A 413 -36.75 -36.82 -12.65
CA ILE A 413 -36.67 -37.85 -13.70
C ILE A 413 -35.50 -37.57 -14.64
N ILE A 414 -35.38 -36.33 -15.14
CA ILE A 414 -34.30 -35.92 -16.06
C ILE A 414 -32.93 -36.07 -15.38
N LYS A 415 -32.80 -35.56 -14.16
CA LYS A 415 -31.57 -35.64 -13.36
C LYS A 415 -31.18 -37.09 -13.10
N SER A 416 -32.13 -37.92 -12.67
CA SER A 416 -31.88 -39.34 -12.39
C SER A 416 -31.51 -40.10 -13.65
N ALA A 417 -32.13 -39.81 -14.80
CA ALA A 417 -31.82 -40.49 -16.06
C ALA A 417 -30.38 -40.22 -16.53
N TYR A 418 -29.95 -38.95 -16.57
CA TYR A 418 -28.70 -38.54 -17.22
C TYR A 418 -27.55 -38.23 -16.26
N ALA A 419 -27.76 -37.40 -15.23
CA ALA A 419 -26.72 -37.02 -14.27
C ALA A 419 -26.49 -38.10 -13.20
N GLY A 420 -27.56 -38.87 -12.90
CA GLY A 420 -27.60 -39.83 -11.81
C GLY A 420 -27.95 -39.15 -10.48
N THR A 421 -28.86 -39.78 -9.74
CA THR A 421 -29.27 -39.30 -8.42
C THR A 421 -28.83 -40.31 -7.36
N VAL A 422 -28.20 -39.81 -6.29
CA VAL A 422 -27.88 -40.61 -5.11
C VAL A 422 -29.19 -40.95 -4.40
N VAL A 423 -29.54 -42.24 -4.34
CA VAL A 423 -30.78 -42.74 -3.71
C VAL A 423 -30.53 -43.36 -2.33
N GLY A 424 -29.27 -43.52 -1.95
CA GLY A 424 -28.86 -44.07 -0.67
C GLY A 424 -27.35 -44.21 -0.58
N GLN A 425 -26.87 -44.79 0.50
CA GLN A 425 -25.46 -45.05 0.73
C GLN A 425 -25.26 -46.50 1.17
N ILE A 426 -24.20 -47.11 0.66
CA ILE A 426 -23.75 -48.46 1.01
C ILE A 426 -22.55 -48.30 1.93
N PHE A 427 -22.64 -48.87 3.12
CA PHE A 427 -21.56 -48.89 4.10
C PHE A 427 -20.85 -50.24 4.05
N GLU A 428 -19.54 -50.21 3.81
CA GLU A 428 -18.65 -51.36 3.89
C GLU A 428 -17.63 -51.11 5.01
N ASN A 429 -17.97 -51.54 6.22
CA ASN A 429 -17.25 -51.21 7.45
C ASN A 429 -17.17 -49.69 7.67
N GLU A 430 -15.98 -49.10 7.60
CA GLU A 430 -15.72 -47.67 7.73
C GLU A 430 -15.81 -46.92 6.38
N ARG A 431 -15.93 -47.63 5.25
CA ARG A 431 -16.04 -47.01 3.91
C ARG A 431 -17.50 -46.77 3.55
N GLN A 432 -17.75 -45.64 2.91
CA GLN A 432 -19.08 -45.22 2.48
C GLN A 432 -19.08 -45.00 0.96
N PHE A 433 -20.06 -45.57 0.28
CA PHE A 433 -20.25 -45.45 -1.16
C PHE A 433 -21.64 -44.93 -1.47
N ASP A 434 -21.76 -44.01 -2.41
CA ASP A 434 -23.07 -43.54 -2.86
C ASP A 434 -23.73 -44.58 -3.79
N LEU A 435 -24.99 -44.92 -3.50
CA LEU A 435 -25.84 -45.73 -4.39
C LEU A 435 -26.56 -44.78 -5.35
N VAL A 436 -26.22 -44.85 -6.64
CA VAL A 436 -26.73 -43.95 -7.68
C VAL A 436 -27.64 -44.70 -8.65
N VAL A 437 -28.82 -44.14 -8.93
CA VAL A 437 -29.68 -44.59 -10.03
C VAL A 437 -29.45 -43.70 -11.24
N ARG A 438 -29.11 -44.31 -12.38
CA ARG A 438 -28.93 -43.66 -13.68
C ARG A 438 -29.20 -44.61 -14.84
N TYR A 439 -29.50 -44.07 -16.02
CA TYR A 439 -29.59 -44.89 -17.23
C TYR A 439 -28.26 -45.54 -17.57
N ASP A 440 -28.32 -46.67 -18.28
CA ASP A 440 -27.14 -47.32 -18.86
C ASP A 440 -26.46 -46.38 -19.87
N GLU A 441 -25.14 -46.47 -19.99
CA GLU A 441 -24.33 -45.53 -20.78
C GLU A 441 -24.77 -45.39 -22.24
N ARG A 442 -25.24 -46.49 -22.84
CA ARG A 442 -25.75 -46.52 -24.22
C ARG A 442 -26.94 -45.59 -24.45
N PHE A 443 -27.73 -45.30 -23.42
CA PHE A 443 -28.89 -44.41 -23.51
C PHE A 443 -28.58 -42.95 -23.10
N ARG A 444 -27.32 -42.65 -22.71
CA ARG A 444 -26.92 -41.30 -22.28
C ARG A 444 -26.16 -40.50 -23.34
N ASN A 445 -25.58 -41.18 -24.33
CA ASN A 445 -24.72 -40.54 -25.36
C ASN A 445 -25.48 -39.62 -26.31
N GLU A 446 -26.79 -39.81 -26.46
CA GLU A 446 -27.67 -38.94 -27.23
C GLU A 446 -28.80 -38.50 -26.29
N PHE A 447 -28.85 -37.20 -25.98
CA PHE A 447 -29.94 -36.66 -25.18
C PHE A 447 -31.21 -36.62 -26.05
N ASP A 448 -32.14 -37.53 -25.76
CA ASP A 448 -33.39 -37.66 -26.50
C ASP A 448 -34.58 -37.60 -25.54
N MET A 449 -35.34 -36.49 -25.60
CA MET A 449 -36.51 -36.26 -24.75
C MET A 449 -37.74 -37.07 -25.19
N ASP A 450 -37.77 -37.58 -26.43
CA ASP A 450 -38.86 -38.44 -26.90
C ASP A 450 -38.77 -39.84 -26.31
N LYS A 451 -37.56 -40.25 -25.88
CA LYS A 451 -37.31 -41.54 -25.23
C LYS A 451 -37.50 -41.50 -23.70
N LEU A 452 -37.65 -40.31 -23.11
CA LEU A 452 -37.85 -40.13 -21.67
C LEU A 452 -39.36 -40.01 -21.37
N TRP A 453 -39.86 -40.78 -20.42
CA TRP A 453 -41.30 -40.84 -20.11
C TRP A 453 -41.59 -40.29 -18.72
N VAL A 454 -42.68 -39.53 -18.60
CA VAL A 454 -43.22 -39.03 -17.33
C VAL A 454 -44.65 -39.50 -17.17
N THR A 455 -45.02 -39.83 -15.93
CA THR A 455 -46.37 -40.28 -15.59
C THR A 455 -47.21 -39.07 -15.19
N THR A 456 -48.38 -38.93 -15.79
CA THR A 456 -49.36 -37.90 -15.41
C THR A 456 -50.07 -38.28 -14.11
N MET A 457 -50.69 -37.30 -13.42
CA MET A 457 -51.56 -37.57 -12.25
C MET A 457 -52.66 -38.60 -12.52
N HIS A 458 -53.05 -38.78 -13.79
CA HIS A 458 -54.05 -39.75 -14.24
C HIS A 458 -53.46 -41.11 -14.63
N GLY A 459 -52.18 -41.37 -14.35
CA GLY A 459 -51.51 -42.65 -14.62
C GLY A 459 -51.14 -42.90 -16.08
N LYS A 460 -51.31 -41.91 -16.97
CA LYS A 460 -50.92 -42.00 -18.38
C LYS A 460 -49.45 -41.61 -18.55
N LEU A 461 -48.69 -42.41 -19.28
CA LEU A 461 -47.32 -42.09 -19.68
C LEU A 461 -47.32 -41.17 -20.90
N ILE A 462 -46.55 -40.09 -20.83
CA ILE A 462 -46.29 -39.19 -21.96
C ILE A 462 -44.78 -38.95 -22.11
N PRO A 463 -44.27 -38.72 -23.33
CA PRO A 463 -42.87 -38.37 -23.52
C PRO A 463 -42.61 -36.95 -22.99
N VAL A 464 -41.42 -36.73 -22.44
CA VAL A 464 -41.03 -35.45 -21.83
C VAL A 464 -41.01 -34.31 -22.85
N SER A 465 -40.76 -34.60 -24.13
CA SER A 465 -40.85 -33.64 -25.23
C SER A 465 -42.21 -32.94 -25.39
N LYS A 466 -43.29 -33.50 -24.83
CA LYS A 466 -44.63 -32.87 -24.84
C LYS A 466 -44.79 -31.74 -23.82
N VAL A 467 -43.90 -31.66 -22.84
CA VAL A 467 -43.98 -30.75 -21.69
C VAL A 467 -42.69 -29.97 -21.44
N ALA A 468 -41.62 -30.29 -22.17
CA ALA A 468 -40.33 -29.63 -22.09
C ALA A 468 -39.65 -29.61 -23.45
N ASN A 469 -38.83 -28.59 -23.69
CA ASN A 469 -37.99 -28.47 -24.87
C ASN A 469 -36.53 -28.36 -24.43
N GLY A 470 -35.63 -29.07 -25.11
CA GLY A 470 -34.19 -29.04 -24.87
C GLY A 470 -33.48 -28.31 -25.99
N VAL A 471 -32.75 -27.25 -25.68
CA VAL A 471 -31.97 -26.48 -26.66
C VAL A 471 -30.56 -26.29 -26.14
N TYR A 472 -29.57 -26.56 -26.99
CA TYR A 472 -28.19 -26.21 -26.69
C TYR A 472 -28.01 -24.69 -26.77
N ARG A 473 -27.52 -24.10 -25.70
CA ARG A 473 -27.15 -22.69 -25.63
C ARG A 473 -25.77 -22.55 -25.02
N GLU A 474 -25.01 -21.61 -25.54
CA GLU A 474 -23.79 -21.16 -24.87
C GLU A 474 -24.18 -20.44 -23.58
N SER A 475 -23.48 -20.78 -22.50
CA SER A 475 -23.70 -20.26 -21.17
C SER A 475 -22.35 -19.84 -20.58
N PRO A 476 -22.31 -18.89 -19.65
CA PRO A 476 -21.05 -18.51 -19.03
C PRO A 476 -20.40 -19.70 -18.33
N LEU A 477 -19.11 -19.90 -18.58
CA LEU A 477 -18.31 -20.94 -17.91
C LEU A 477 -18.16 -20.64 -16.42
N GLN A 478 -17.82 -19.38 -16.11
CA GLN A 478 -17.57 -18.89 -14.76
C GLN A 478 -18.01 -17.43 -14.65
N ILE A 479 -18.51 -17.04 -13.47
CA ILE A 479 -18.81 -15.65 -13.14
C ILE A 479 -17.96 -15.22 -11.95
N SER A 480 -16.83 -14.57 -12.25
CA SER A 480 -15.94 -14.03 -11.24
C SER A 480 -16.46 -12.73 -10.65
N ARG A 481 -16.39 -12.63 -9.33
CA ARG A 481 -16.83 -11.45 -8.57
C ARG A 481 -15.80 -11.08 -7.52
N GLU A 482 -15.61 -9.79 -7.36
CA GLU A 482 -14.81 -9.21 -6.30
C GLU A 482 -15.60 -8.07 -5.66
N GLN A 483 -15.74 -8.10 -4.33
CA GLN A 483 -16.60 -7.17 -3.58
C GLN A 483 -18.03 -7.05 -4.18
N ALA A 484 -18.61 -8.20 -4.55
CA ALA A 484 -19.92 -8.35 -5.21
C ALA A 484 -20.05 -7.75 -6.62
N LYS A 485 -18.99 -7.15 -7.19
CA LYS A 485 -18.97 -6.66 -8.57
C LYS A 485 -18.44 -7.74 -9.50
N ARG A 486 -19.06 -7.91 -10.67
CA ARG A 486 -18.54 -8.81 -11.70
C ARG A 486 -17.25 -8.22 -12.26
N ARG A 487 -16.28 -9.10 -12.52
CA ARG A 487 -15.01 -8.74 -13.13
C ARG A 487 -14.52 -9.83 -14.08
N ILE A 488 -13.62 -9.44 -14.97
CA ILE A 488 -12.82 -10.36 -15.79
C ILE A 488 -11.35 -9.99 -15.63
N ASN A 489 -10.46 -10.98 -15.52
CA ASN A 489 -9.03 -10.74 -15.41
C ASN A 489 -8.32 -10.98 -16.75
N VAL A 490 -7.43 -10.05 -17.12
CA VAL A 490 -6.39 -10.24 -18.13
C VAL A 490 -5.06 -10.38 -17.39
N GLY A 491 -4.62 -11.61 -17.22
CA GLY A 491 -3.37 -11.97 -16.56
C GLY A 491 -2.17 -11.77 -17.47
N VAL A 492 -1.07 -11.25 -16.92
CA VAL A 492 0.20 -11.05 -17.63
C VAL A 492 1.36 -11.54 -16.78
N ASN A 493 2.20 -12.41 -17.33
CA ASN A 493 3.47 -12.79 -16.72
C ASN A 493 4.59 -11.84 -17.17
N VAL A 494 5.45 -11.43 -16.25
CA VAL A 494 6.52 -10.46 -16.54
C VAL A 494 7.79 -11.17 -16.97
N ARG A 495 8.41 -10.74 -18.09
CA ARG A 495 9.67 -11.32 -18.58
C ARG A 495 10.71 -10.24 -18.85
N ASN A 496 11.92 -10.43 -18.35
CA ASN A 496 13.08 -9.57 -18.61
C ASN A 496 12.82 -8.06 -18.38
N ARG A 497 11.90 -7.73 -17.47
CA ARG A 497 11.49 -6.36 -17.14
C ARG A 497 11.00 -6.30 -15.69
N ASP A 498 11.01 -5.13 -15.07
CA ASP A 498 10.44 -4.92 -13.74
C ASP A 498 8.92 -4.66 -13.79
N VAL A 499 8.23 -5.07 -12.72
CA VAL A 499 6.77 -4.99 -12.61
C VAL A 499 6.27 -3.55 -12.68
N ALA A 500 6.93 -2.61 -11.97
CA ALA A 500 6.49 -1.23 -11.91
C ALA A 500 6.53 -0.53 -13.27
N SER A 501 7.65 -0.64 -13.99
CA SER A 501 7.80 -0.02 -15.31
C SER A 501 6.88 -0.66 -16.33
N LEU A 502 6.67 -1.97 -16.26
CA LEU A 502 5.75 -2.66 -17.16
C LEU A 502 4.31 -2.19 -16.94
N VAL A 503 3.84 -2.11 -15.68
CA VAL A 503 2.49 -1.62 -15.38
C VAL A 503 2.30 -0.16 -15.78
N SER A 504 3.33 0.68 -15.63
CA SER A 504 3.29 2.07 -16.12
C SER A 504 3.04 2.13 -17.64
N ASP A 505 3.76 1.31 -18.42
CA ASP A 505 3.55 1.23 -19.88
C ASP A 505 2.18 0.65 -20.24
N LEU A 506 1.71 -0.37 -19.50
CA LEU A 506 0.38 -0.96 -19.66
C LEU A 506 -0.71 0.09 -19.41
N GLN A 507 -0.58 0.87 -18.34
CA GLN A 507 -1.49 1.96 -18.00
C GLN A 507 -1.52 3.02 -19.10
N GLU A 508 -0.37 3.45 -19.60
CA GLU A 508 -0.28 4.47 -20.64
C GLU A 508 -0.96 4.00 -21.94
N LYS A 509 -0.66 2.77 -22.41
CA LYS A 509 -1.27 2.23 -23.63
C LYS A 509 -2.77 1.95 -23.48
N ILE A 510 -3.18 1.31 -22.39
CA ILE A 510 -4.60 0.98 -22.15
C ILE A 510 -5.43 2.27 -22.06
N ASN A 511 -4.96 3.29 -21.34
CA ASN A 511 -5.68 4.57 -21.24
C ASN A 511 -5.76 5.32 -22.57
N ALA A 512 -4.80 5.14 -23.47
CA ALA A 512 -4.79 5.77 -24.79
C ALA A 512 -5.73 5.08 -25.79
N GLU A 513 -5.77 3.73 -25.79
CA GLU A 513 -6.42 2.94 -26.84
C GLU A 513 -7.75 2.30 -26.42
N LEU A 514 -7.92 1.94 -25.13
CA LEU A 514 -9.11 1.27 -24.63
C LEU A 514 -10.20 2.28 -24.20
N ARG A 515 -11.29 2.36 -24.96
CA ARG A 515 -12.46 3.18 -24.61
C ARG A 515 -13.44 2.39 -23.74
N LEU A 516 -13.54 2.76 -22.46
CA LEU A 516 -14.44 2.13 -21.50
C LEU A 516 -15.86 2.74 -21.56
N PRO A 517 -16.93 1.93 -21.58
CA PRO A 517 -18.29 2.41 -21.38
C PRO A 517 -18.52 2.95 -19.97
N PRO A 518 -19.54 3.80 -19.74
CA PRO A 518 -19.92 4.23 -18.39
C PRO A 518 -20.21 3.03 -17.49
N GLY A 519 -19.71 3.07 -16.25
CA GLY A 519 -19.88 1.99 -15.27
C GLY A 519 -18.80 0.89 -15.32
N TYR A 520 -17.82 1.00 -16.23
CA TYR A 520 -16.68 0.09 -16.31
C TYR A 520 -15.43 0.73 -15.70
N LEU A 521 -14.62 -0.07 -15.02
CA LEU A 521 -13.38 0.35 -14.36
C LEU A 521 -12.29 -0.66 -14.66
N VAL A 522 -11.06 -0.18 -14.90
CA VAL A 522 -9.87 -1.03 -14.99
C VAL A 522 -9.00 -0.77 -13.77
N THR A 523 -8.59 -1.84 -13.09
CA THR A 523 -7.60 -1.81 -12.00
C THR A 523 -6.48 -2.80 -12.28
N TYR A 524 -5.36 -2.64 -11.56
CA TYR A 524 -4.16 -3.46 -11.73
C TYR A 524 -3.85 -4.15 -10.40
N GLY A 525 -4.20 -5.44 -10.33
CA GLY A 525 -3.83 -6.34 -9.25
C GLY A 525 -2.53 -7.08 -9.55
N GLY A 526 -2.21 -8.06 -8.72
CA GLY A 526 -1.01 -8.88 -8.86
C GLY A 526 0.09 -8.47 -7.88
N GLN A 527 1.34 -8.74 -8.27
CA GLN A 527 2.52 -8.26 -7.53
C GLN A 527 2.61 -6.73 -7.50
N PHE A 528 2.00 -6.03 -8.47
CA PHE A 528 2.00 -4.57 -8.54
C PHE A 528 1.25 -3.92 -7.37
N GLU A 529 0.06 -4.42 -7.04
CA GLU A 529 -0.71 -3.91 -5.89
C GLU A 529 0.10 -4.06 -4.59
N ASN A 530 0.73 -5.21 -4.40
CA ASN A 530 1.59 -5.46 -3.24
C ASN A 530 2.81 -4.54 -3.21
N LEU A 531 3.40 -4.26 -4.38
CA LEU A 531 4.48 -3.28 -4.51
C LEU A 531 4.01 -1.87 -4.12
N GLU A 532 2.83 -1.45 -4.55
CA GLU A 532 2.28 -0.13 -4.25
C GLU A 532 1.94 0.01 -2.76
N GLN A 533 1.31 -1.00 -2.16
CA GLN A 533 1.04 -1.06 -0.72
C GLN A 533 2.34 -1.01 0.10
N ALA A 534 3.34 -1.80 -0.28
CA ALA A 534 4.63 -1.82 0.40
C ALA A 534 5.40 -0.51 0.23
N LYS A 535 5.36 0.11 -0.97
CA LYS A 535 5.96 1.43 -1.23
C LYS A 535 5.34 2.50 -0.33
N SER A 536 4.01 2.52 -0.21
CA SER A 536 3.29 3.43 0.70
C SER A 536 3.72 3.24 2.16
N ARG A 537 3.88 1.99 2.62
CA ARG A 537 4.37 1.69 3.97
C ARG A 537 5.84 2.08 4.17
N LEU A 538 6.72 1.82 3.20
CA LEU A 538 8.14 2.20 3.25
C LEU A 538 8.33 3.72 3.24
N GLN A 539 7.46 4.47 2.56
CA GLN A 539 7.44 5.94 2.62
C GLN A 539 7.23 6.47 4.04
N VAL A 540 6.62 5.69 4.94
CA VAL A 540 6.47 6.03 6.36
C VAL A 540 7.58 5.39 7.20
N ALA A 541 7.91 4.12 6.96
CA ALA A 541 8.88 3.37 7.77
C ALA A 541 10.31 3.92 7.66
N VAL A 542 10.75 4.35 6.47
CA VAL A 542 12.10 4.89 6.26
C VAL A 542 12.30 6.22 7.00
N PRO A 543 11.41 7.24 6.86
CA PRO A 543 11.51 8.46 7.66
C PRO A 543 11.46 8.20 9.17
N LEU A 544 10.62 7.25 9.62
CA LEU A 544 10.56 6.88 11.04
C LEU A 544 11.90 6.31 11.52
N ALA A 545 12.53 5.41 10.75
CA ALA A 545 13.86 4.89 11.07
C ALA A 545 14.91 6.00 11.13
N LEU A 546 14.92 6.91 10.15
CA LEU A 546 15.83 8.06 10.12
C LEU A 546 15.61 9.00 11.31
N ALA A 547 14.36 9.27 11.68
CA ALA A 547 14.02 10.07 12.86
C ALA A 547 14.49 9.39 14.16
N SER A 548 14.29 8.07 14.29
CA SER A 548 14.78 7.31 15.44
C SER A 548 16.31 7.34 15.54
N ILE A 549 17.04 7.23 14.43
CA ILE A 549 18.49 7.42 14.39
C ILE A 549 18.87 8.81 14.93
N LEU A 550 18.22 9.87 14.43
CA LEU A 550 18.54 11.23 14.81
C LEU A 550 18.29 11.49 16.31
N VAL A 551 17.17 10.98 16.85
CA VAL A 551 16.83 11.08 18.27
C VAL A 551 17.88 10.37 19.14
N LEU A 552 18.28 9.15 18.77
CA LEU A 552 19.31 8.41 19.51
C LEU A 552 20.69 9.08 19.43
N LEU A 553 21.05 9.64 18.27
CA LEU A 553 22.27 10.43 18.12
C LEU A 553 22.24 11.69 18.99
N TYR A 554 21.08 12.34 19.12
CA TYR A 554 20.92 13.49 20.02
C TYR A 554 21.12 13.10 21.49
N PHE A 555 20.51 11.99 21.94
CA PHE A 555 20.72 11.50 23.31
C PHE A 555 22.15 11.04 23.58
N THR A 556 22.84 10.51 22.57
CA THR A 556 24.23 10.05 22.73
C THR A 556 25.21 11.21 22.90
N PHE A 557 25.08 12.27 22.09
CA PHE A 557 26.07 13.36 22.08
C PHE A 557 25.66 14.59 22.90
N GLY A 558 24.37 14.75 23.22
CA GLY A 558 23.83 15.92 23.91
C GLY A 558 23.95 17.24 23.12
N ASN A 559 24.31 17.16 21.84
CA ASN A 559 24.55 18.31 20.96
C ASN A 559 24.04 18.02 19.54
N ILE A 560 23.06 18.82 19.09
CA ILE A 560 22.43 18.67 17.78
C ILE A 560 23.42 18.80 16.61
N LYS A 561 24.51 19.58 16.77
CA LYS A 561 25.50 19.77 15.71
C LYS A 561 26.24 18.48 15.40
N ASP A 562 26.73 17.80 16.44
CA ASP A 562 27.47 16.54 16.29
C ASP A 562 26.54 15.43 15.80
N SER A 563 25.29 15.40 16.28
CA SER A 563 24.26 14.49 15.80
C SER A 563 23.98 14.67 14.31
N LEU A 564 23.83 15.91 13.83
CA LEU A 564 23.61 16.21 12.41
C LEU A 564 24.83 15.88 11.54
N ILE A 565 26.05 16.11 12.04
CA ILE A 565 27.29 15.74 11.33
C ILE A 565 27.33 14.24 11.09
N ILE A 566 27.06 13.43 12.13
CA ILE A 566 27.01 11.97 12.02
C ILE A 566 25.86 11.53 11.12
N PHE A 567 24.68 12.16 11.26
CA PHE A 567 23.50 11.84 10.44
C PHE A 567 23.74 12.08 8.94
N MET A 568 24.61 13.01 8.53
CA MET A 568 24.99 13.18 7.12
C MET A 568 25.66 11.95 6.52
N ALA A 569 26.23 11.04 7.33
CA ALA A 569 26.77 9.79 6.83
C ALA A 569 25.69 8.86 6.23
N VAL A 570 24.41 9.06 6.61
CA VAL A 570 23.29 8.23 6.17
C VAL A 570 22.91 8.47 4.70
N PRO A 571 22.60 9.69 4.23
CA PRO A 571 22.40 9.93 2.79
C PRO A 571 23.62 9.56 1.95
N PHE A 572 24.83 9.75 2.48
CA PHE A 572 26.07 9.42 1.80
C PHE A 572 26.32 7.91 1.66
N SER A 573 25.81 7.09 2.58
CA SER A 573 25.86 5.64 2.41
C SER A 573 24.91 5.17 1.31
N ALA A 574 23.75 5.81 1.14
CA ALA A 574 22.78 5.46 0.10
C ALA A 574 23.37 5.54 -1.32
N ILE A 575 24.30 6.47 -1.56
CA ILE A 575 24.97 6.66 -2.86
C ILE A 575 25.53 5.33 -3.40
N GLY A 576 26.30 4.62 -2.58
CA GLY A 576 26.92 3.36 -2.98
C GLY A 576 25.93 2.24 -3.16
N GLY A 577 24.87 2.21 -2.33
CA GLY A 577 23.80 1.23 -2.48
C GLY A 577 23.05 1.37 -3.80
N VAL A 578 22.69 2.60 -4.18
CA VAL A 578 22.01 2.90 -5.46
C VAL A 578 22.91 2.56 -6.65
N PHE A 579 24.17 3.00 -6.65
CA PHE A 579 25.08 2.69 -7.75
C PHE A 579 25.38 1.18 -7.85
N ALA A 580 25.47 0.47 -6.72
CA ALA A 580 25.69 -0.98 -6.74
C ALA A 580 24.49 -1.74 -7.34
N LEU A 581 23.26 -1.35 -7.02
CA LEU A 581 22.07 -1.91 -7.68
C LEU A 581 22.06 -1.61 -9.18
N TRP A 582 22.35 -0.36 -9.55
CA TRP A 582 22.35 0.09 -10.95
C TRP A 582 23.41 -0.64 -11.78
N VAL A 583 24.66 -0.74 -11.30
CA VAL A 583 25.75 -1.46 -11.99
C VAL A 583 25.45 -2.95 -12.14
N ARG A 584 24.68 -3.53 -11.22
CA ARG A 584 24.27 -4.94 -11.27
C ARG A 584 22.96 -5.17 -12.02
N ASN A 585 22.36 -4.14 -12.61
CA ASN A 585 21.05 -4.20 -13.26
C ASN A 585 19.96 -4.82 -12.37
N MET A 586 19.97 -4.48 -11.08
CA MET A 586 18.94 -4.93 -10.13
C MET A 586 17.93 -3.80 -9.88
N PRO A 587 16.63 -4.02 -10.12
CA PRO A 587 15.60 -3.03 -9.79
C PRO A 587 15.50 -2.82 -8.27
N PHE A 588 14.81 -1.76 -7.88
CA PHE A 588 14.46 -1.56 -6.48
C PHE A 588 13.44 -2.61 -6.04
N SER A 589 13.75 -3.35 -4.97
CA SER A 589 12.82 -4.29 -4.33
C SER A 589 12.69 -4.03 -2.84
N ILE A 590 11.70 -4.65 -2.18
CA ILE A 590 11.55 -4.53 -0.72
C ILE A 590 12.80 -5.07 -0.01
N SER A 591 13.42 -6.13 -0.52
CA SER A 591 14.71 -6.63 -0.02
C SER A 591 15.80 -5.57 -0.08
N ALA A 592 15.88 -4.81 -1.17
CA ALA A 592 16.82 -3.69 -1.29
C ALA A 592 16.46 -2.56 -0.31
N GLY A 593 15.18 -2.25 -0.12
CA GLY A 593 14.70 -1.28 0.86
C GLY A 593 15.12 -1.62 2.29
N VAL A 594 14.94 -2.88 2.71
CA VAL A 594 15.42 -3.38 4.02
C VAL A 594 16.95 -3.31 4.10
N GLY A 595 17.65 -3.58 2.99
CA GLY A 595 19.11 -3.39 2.90
C GLY A 595 19.56 -1.94 3.14
N PHE A 596 18.84 -0.95 2.59
CA PHE A 596 19.11 0.47 2.88
C PHE A 596 18.88 0.81 4.35
N ILE A 597 17.77 0.33 4.91
CA ILE A 597 17.46 0.52 6.34
C ILE A 597 18.61 -0.05 7.20
N ALA A 598 19.04 -1.29 6.97
CA ALA A 598 20.17 -1.90 7.66
C ALA A 598 21.48 -1.10 7.49
N LEU A 599 21.78 -0.67 6.26
CA LEU A 599 22.94 0.14 5.92
C LEU A 599 22.96 1.47 6.71
N PHE A 600 21.82 2.12 6.90
CA PHE A 600 21.74 3.39 7.64
C PHE A 600 22.18 3.23 9.09
N GLY A 601 21.79 2.15 9.76
CA GLY A 601 22.23 1.84 11.12
C GLY A 601 23.75 1.64 11.21
N VAL A 602 24.32 0.85 10.31
CA VAL A 602 25.77 0.53 10.32
C VAL A 602 26.62 1.75 9.92
N ALA A 603 26.17 2.54 8.94
CA ALA A 603 26.87 3.76 8.53
C ALA A 603 27.03 4.76 9.69
N VAL A 604 26.03 4.85 10.56
CA VAL A 604 26.04 5.74 11.72
C VAL A 604 27.06 5.31 12.77
N LEU A 605 27.20 4.00 13.02
CA LEU A 605 28.17 3.46 13.99
C LEU A 605 29.61 3.91 13.69
N ASN A 606 30.04 3.85 12.44
CA ASN A 606 31.36 4.32 12.02
C ASN A 606 31.57 5.82 12.31
N GLY A 607 30.54 6.63 12.11
CA GLY A 607 30.55 8.06 12.42
C GLY A 607 30.62 8.35 13.93
N ILE A 608 29.86 7.63 14.75
CA ILE A 608 29.86 7.77 16.22
C ILE A 608 31.27 7.57 16.78
N VAL A 609 31.93 6.46 16.40
CA VAL A 609 33.23 6.09 16.94
C VAL A 609 34.31 7.11 16.59
N LEU A 610 34.23 7.73 15.40
CA LEU A 610 35.16 8.76 14.96
C LEU A 610 34.97 10.08 15.73
N ILE A 611 33.72 10.57 15.83
CA ILE A 611 33.40 11.82 16.52
C ILE A 611 33.64 11.71 18.04
N GLN A 612 33.32 10.57 18.65
CA GLN A 612 33.58 10.35 20.07
C GLN A 612 35.08 10.46 20.38
N TYR A 613 35.94 9.99 19.48
CA TYR A 613 37.39 10.14 19.64
C TYR A 613 37.86 11.58 19.48
N TYR A 614 37.23 12.35 18.60
CA TYR A 614 37.49 13.80 18.51
C TYR A 614 37.16 14.52 19.82
N ARG A 615 36.05 14.18 20.48
CA ARG A 615 35.70 14.73 21.80
C ARG A 615 36.70 14.29 22.88
N GLN A 616 37.10 13.03 22.87
CA GLN A 616 38.12 12.55 23.81
C GLN A 616 39.45 13.32 23.65
N LEU A 617 39.90 13.57 22.42
CA LEU A 617 41.12 14.36 22.17
C LEU A 617 40.96 15.83 22.61
N GLN A 618 39.76 16.42 22.48
CA GLN A 618 39.46 17.76 23.01
C GLN A 618 39.54 17.79 24.54
N GLU A 619 38.99 16.78 25.21
CA GLU A 619 39.05 16.63 26.68
C GLU A 619 40.48 16.41 27.18
N GLU A 620 41.33 15.74 26.39
CA GLU A 620 42.76 15.53 26.66
C GLU A 620 43.63 16.79 26.42
N GLY A 621 43.04 17.91 25.98
CA GLY A 621 43.70 19.22 25.89
C GLY A 621 44.23 19.64 24.51
N GLU A 622 43.92 18.88 23.45
CA GLU A 622 44.31 19.24 22.07
C GLU A 622 43.45 20.41 21.55
N THR A 623 44.06 21.59 21.34
CA THR A 623 43.35 22.84 20.98
C THR A 623 43.33 23.15 19.49
N SER A 624 44.21 22.56 18.68
CA SER A 624 44.25 22.75 17.23
C SER A 624 43.28 21.80 16.52
N LEU A 625 42.19 22.33 15.94
CA LEU A 625 41.18 21.55 15.21
C LEU A 625 41.77 20.72 14.05
N ASP A 626 42.78 21.26 13.36
CA ASP A 626 43.40 20.59 12.21
C ASP A 626 44.26 19.40 12.66
N GLU A 627 45.02 19.60 13.74
CA GLU A 627 45.84 18.55 14.33
C GLU A 627 44.98 17.46 14.96
N LEU A 628 43.88 17.86 15.58
CA LEU A 628 42.89 16.96 16.14
C LEU A 628 42.25 16.06 15.08
N VAL A 629 41.77 16.64 13.97
CA VAL A 629 41.16 15.88 12.87
C VAL A 629 42.17 14.93 12.23
N VAL A 630 43.40 15.39 12.00
CA VAL A 630 44.45 14.55 11.39
C VAL A 630 44.88 13.43 12.34
N LYS A 631 45.13 13.72 13.62
CA LYS A 631 45.52 12.73 14.63
C LYS A 631 44.40 11.72 14.85
N GLY A 632 43.16 12.19 15.02
CA GLY A 632 42.00 11.34 15.20
C GLY A 632 41.70 10.45 13.99
N GLY A 633 41.74 11.02 12.79
CA GLY A 633 41.57 10.25 11.56
C GLY A 633 42.64 9.17 11.38
N LEU A 634 43.91 9.46 11.70
CA LEU A 634 45.00 8.49 11.56
C LEU A 634 44.91 7.33 12.55
N VAL A 635 44.44 7.58 13.78
CA VAL A 635 44.23 6.53 14.79
C VAL A 635 43.01 5.69 14.45
N ARG A 636 41.93 6.30 13.95
CA ARG A 636 40.68 5.61 13.63
C ARG A 636 40.64 4.93 12.27
N LEU A 637 41.60 5.21 11.38
CA LEU A 637 41.72 4.56 10.06
C LEU A 637 41.66 3.04 10.14
N ARG A 638 42.42 2.43 11.07
CA ARG A 638 42.51 0.97 11.20
C ARG A 638 41.19 0.35 11.68
N PRO A 639 40.60 0.80 12.82
CA PRO A 639 39.29 0.31 13.25
C PRO A 639 38.21 0.45 12.17
N VAL A 640 38.07 1.62 11.54
CA VAL A 640 36.99 1.89 10.57
C VAL A 640 37.13 1.04 9.30
N ILE A 641 38.35 0.84 8.78
CA ILE A 641 38.56 -0.05 7.63
C ILE A 641 38.30 -1.51 8.02
N MET A 642 38.66 -1.92 9.22
CA MET A 642 38.44 -3.28 9.70
C MET A 642 36.95 -3.60 9.80
N THR A 643 36.16 -2.75 10.45
CA THR A 643 34.71 -2.95 10.62
C THR A 643 34.00 -2.93 9.26
N ALA A 644 34.34 -1.98 8.39
CA ALA A 644 33.81 -1.90 7.04
C ALA A 644 34.17 -3.12 6.18
N ALA A 645 35.42 -3.61 6.25
CA ALA A 645 35.85 -4.78 5.49
C ALA A 645 35.17 -6.06 5.98
N VAL A 646 35.05 -6.22 7.30
CA VAL A 646 34.40 -7.39 7.91
C VAL A 646 32.91 -7.45 7.54
N ALA A 647 32.18 -6.33 7.65
CA ALA A 647 30.77 -6.26 7.23
C ALA A 647 30.59 -6.43 5.72
N SER A 648 31.37 -5.72 4.89
CA SER A 648 31.23 -5.81 3.43
C SER A 648 31.59 -7.20 2.89
N LEU A 649 32.66 -7.81 3.40
CA LEU A 649 33.08 -9.14 2.95
C LEU A 649 32.23 -10.27 3.55
N GLY A 650 31.62 -10.05 4.72
CA GLY A 650 30.65 -10.99 5.32
C GLY A 650 29.41 -11.18 4.45
N PHE A 651 28.93 -10.11 3.81
CA PHE A 651 27.82 -10.17 2.86
C PHE A 651 28.21 -10.68 1.45
N LEU A 652 29.49 -10.83 1.13
CA LEU A 652 29.96 -11.14 -0.23
C LEU A 652 29.41 -12.47 -0.79
N PRO A 653 29.37 -13.58 -0.02
CA PRO A 653 28.77 -14.83 -0.50
C PRO A 653 27.28 -14.65 -0.84
N MET A 654 26.53 -13.92 0.01
CA MET A 654 25.11 -13.66 -0.22
C MET A 654 24.88 -12.78 -1.46
N ALA A 655 25.74 -11.80 -1.69
CA ALA A 655 25.66 -10.92 -2.86
C ALA A 655 25.93 -11.66 -4.18
N THR A 656 26.73 -12.74 -4.16
CA THR A 656 27.15 -13.48 -5.37
C THR A 656 26.45 -14.83 -5.54
N SER A 657 25.74 -15.31 -4.52
CA SER A 657 25.08 -16.62 -4.47
C SER A 657 24.08 -16.81 -5.62
N THR A 658 24.39 -17.67 -6.59
CA THR A 658 23.53 -18.01 -7.75
C THR A 658 22.51 -19.12 -7.48
N THR A 659 22.47 -19.62 -6.24
CA THR A 659 21.68 -20.80 -5.87
C THR A 659 20.28 -20.42 -5.39
N ALA A 660 19.35 -21.38 -5.47
CA ALA A 660 17.95 -21.21 -5.08
C ALA A 660 17.81 -20.55 -3.70
N GLY A 661 17.11 -19.41 -3.66
CA GLY A 661 16.89 -18.61 -2.47
C GLY A 661 17.85 -17.43 -2.30
N GLY A 662 18.94 -17.39 -3.07
CA GLY A 662 19.88 -16.27 -3.07
C GLY A 662 19.26 -14.99 -3.66
N GLU A 663 18.23 -15.11 -4.50
CA GLU A 663 17.57 -14.00 -5.20
C GLU A 663 17.05 -12.93 -4.23
N VAL A 664 16.52 -13.35 -3.08
CA VAL A 664 16.01 -12.42 -2.06
C VAL A 664 17.14 -11.76 -1.27
N GLN A 665 18.29 -12.44 -1.11
CA GLN A 665 19.45 -11.96 -0.35
C GLN A 665 20.35 -11.03 -1.18
N ARG A 666 20.46 -11.26 -2.49
CA ARG A 666 21.37 -10.52 -3.37
C ARG A 666 21.12 -9.00 -3.35
N PRO A 667 19.89 -8.47 -3.49
CA PRO A 667 19.67 -7.02 -3.48
C PRO A 667 20.02 -6.41 -2.12
N LEU A 668 19.61 -7.08 -1.03
CA LEU A 668 19.91 -6.66 0.33
C LEU A 668 21.43 -6.55 0.55
N ALA A 669 22.17 -7.62 0.23
CA ALA A 669 23.63 -7.67 0.38
C ALA A 669 24.33 -6.66 -0.54
N THR A 670 23.85 -6.49 -1.78
CA THR A 670 24.41 -5.53 -2.75
C THR A 670 24.34 -4.09 -2.23
N VAL A 671 23.19 -3.71 -1.69
CA VAL A 671 22.98 -2.37 -1.13
C VAL A 671 23.92 -2.13 0.05
N VAL A 672 24.01 -3.09 0.97
CA VAL A 672 24.86 -2.96 2.15
C VAL A 672 26.34 -2.89 1.77
N ILE A 673 26.83 -3.77 0.89
CA ILE A 673 28.23 -3.75 0.42
C ILE A 673 28.56 -2.44 -0.29
N GLY A 674 27.77 -2.06 -1.30
CA GLY A 674 27.98 -0.83 -2.06
C GLY A 674 27.97 0.39 -1.15
N GLY A 675 26.99 0.44 -0.25
CA GLY A 675 26.82 1.53 0.69
C GLY A 675 27.91 1.62 1.75
N LEU A 676 28.43 0.50 2.24
CA LEU A 676 29.55 0.47 3.19
C LEU A 676 30.85 0.95 2.54
N ILE A 677 31.11 0.56 1.29
CA ILE A 677 32.28 1.03 0.54
C ILE A 677 32.26 2.57 0.41
N THR A 678 31.13 3.14 -0.03
CA THR A 678 31.02 4.60 -0.16
C THR A 678 30.97 5.30 1.20
N SER A 679 30.22 4.76 2.16
CA SER A 679 30.12 5.29 3.52
C SER A 679 31.49 5.35 4.19
N THR A 680 32.33 4.34 4.05
CA THR A 680 33.67 4.30 4.65
C THR A 680 34.57 5.39 4.07
N LEU A 681 34.58 5.53 2.74
CA LEU A 681 35.36 6.57 2.05
C LEU A 681 34.89 7.97 2.46
N LEU A 682 33.57 8.18 2.47
CA LEU A 682 32.95 9.46 2.81
C LEU A 682 33.09 9.77 4.31
N THR A 683 33.06 8.77 5.20
CA THR A 683 33.25 8.96 6.65
C THR A 683 34.68 9.32 7.00
N LEU A 684 35.68 8.77 6.30
CA LEU A 684 37.09 9.09 6.55
C LEU A 684 37.53 10.42 5.92
N ILE A 685 36.85 10.91 4.87
CA ILE A 685 37.26 12.13 4.15
C ILE A 685 36.29 13.29 4.36
N VAL A 686 35.00 13.06 4.16
CA VAL A 686 33.98 14.11 4.14
C VAL A 686 33.54 14.47 5.56
N LEU A 687 33.31 13.49 6.43
CA LEU A 687 32.92 13.74 7.83
C LEU A 687 33.92 14.65 8.57
N PRO A 688 35.25 14.44 8.48
CA PRO A 688 36.21 15.30 9.19
C PRO A 688 36.30 16.71 8.59
N VAL A 689 36.10 16.85 7.27
CA VAL A 689 36.02 18.16 6.61
C VAL A 689 34.79 18.94 7.10
N ILE A 690 33.62 18.29 7.14
CA ILE A 690 32.39 18.89 7.65
C ILE A 690 32.53 19.25 9.14
N TYR A 691 33.09 18.35 9.94
CA TYR A 691 33.33 18.58 11.37
C TYR A 691 34.17 19.84 11.60
N ARG A 692 35.28 19.99 10.86
CA ARG A 692 36.14 21.17 10.89
C ARG A 692 35.41 22.44 10.46
N MET A 693 34.69 22.42 9.33
CA MET A 693 33.99 23.59 8.80
C MET A 693 32.96 24.15 9.80
N ILE A 694 32.22 23.27 10.47
CA ILE A 694 31.17 23.64 11.43
C ILE A 694 31.79 24.15 12.75
N HIS A 695 32.84 23.50 13.26
CA HIS A 695 33.48 23.91 14.53
C HIS A 695 34.33 25.18 14.41
N ARG A 696 34.88 25.48 13.22
CA ARG A 696 35.67 26.70 12.96
C ARG A 696 34.82 27.96 12.72
N LYS A 697 33.48 27.85 12.77
CA LYS A 697 32.51 28.92 12.42
C LYS A 697 32.67 29.51 11.00
N GLU A 698 33.45 28.88 10.11
CA GLU A 698 33.57 29.28 8.70
C GLU A 698 32.26 29.04 7.92
N PHE A 699 31.40 28.19 8.47
CA PHE A 699 30.04 27.97 8.01
C PHE A 699 29.08 28.15 9.19
N SER A 700 28.27 29.21 9.14
CA SER A 700 27.04 29.27 9.93
C SER A 700 26.07 28.30 9.29
N VAL A 701 25.61 27.29 10.04
CA VAL A 701 24.54 26.42 9.55
C VAL A 701 23.29 27.31 9.42
N ASN A 702 23.05 27.82 8.21
CA ASN A 702 21.93 28.69 7.95
C ASN A 702 20.64 27.92 8.24
N LYS A 703 19.63 28.56 8.84
CA LYS A 703 18.36 27.90 9.17
C LYS A 703 17.76 27.19 7.94
N GLY A 704 18.01 27.72 6.73
CA GLY A 704 17.63 27.08 5.46
C GLY A 704 18.28 25.72 5.17
N PHE A 705 19.51 25.46 5.61
CA PHE A 705 20.18 24.16 5.42
C PHE A 705 19.67 23.12 6.43
N ILE A 706 19.37 23.55 7.65
CA ILE A 706 18.66 22.74 8.65
C ILE A 706 17.25 22.43 8.18
N VAL A 707 16.56 23.40 7.56
CA VAL A 707 15.24 23.22 6.94
C VAL A 707 15.30 22.32 5.71
N LEU A 708 16.37 22.32 4.92
CA LEU A 708 16.52 21.41 3.78
C LEU A 708 16.75 19.96 4.23
N ILE A 709 17.54 19.75 5.29
CA ILE A 709 17.73 18.44 5.92
C ILE A 709 16.45 17.99 6.62
N LEU A 710 15.76 18.88 7.34
CA LEU A 710 14.44 18.61 7.89
C LEU A 710 13.41 18.34 6.78
N MET A 711 13.42 19.05 5.66
CA MET A 711 12.55 18.78 4.50
C MET A 711 12.85 17.43 3.86
N SER A 712 14.12 17.00 3.81
CA SER A 712 14.47 15.63 3.38
C SER A 712 14.01 14.55 4.37
N VAL A 713 13.74 14.92 5.63
CA VAL A 713 13.13 14.09 6.67
C VAL A 713 11.60 14.28 6.75
N SER A 714 11.05 15.37 6.19
CA SER A 714 9.66 15.81 6.38
C SER A 714 8.74 15.61 5.16
N PHE A 715 9.16 14.88 4.13
CA PHE A 715 8.17 14.20 3.30
C PHE A 715 7.49 13.14 4.18
N ALA A 716 6.33 13.49 4.78
CA ALA A 716 5.43 12.69 5.61
C ALA A 716 5.33 13.06 7.11
N ALA A 717 5.46 14.33 7.49
CA ALA A 717 5.08 14.78 8.83
C ALA A 717 3.86 15.73 8.81
N THR A 718 2.73 15.27 8.26
CA THR A 718 1.43 15.73 8.77
C THR A 718 1.20 15.00 10.09
N GLY A 719 1.76 15.55 11.17
CA GLY A 719 1.44 15.08 12.52
C GLY A 719 -0.04 15.28 12.79
N GLN A 720 -0.80 14.19 12.80
CA GLN A 720 -2.18 14.22 13.26
C GLN A 720 -2.13 14.37 14.78
N SER A 721 -2.43 15.57 15.28
CA SER A 721 -3.00 15.72 16.61
C SER A 721 -4.31 14.92 16.63
N ASN A 722 -4.46 13.95 17.55
CA ASN A 722 -5.69 13.17 17.73
C ASN A 722 -6.87 14.13 17.95
N PRO A 723 -7.73 14.36 16.94
CA PRO A 723 -8.81 15.33 17.04
C PRO A 723 -10.03 14.60 17.61
N THR A 724 -10.22 14.65 18.92
CA THR A 724 -11.42 14.06 19.56
C THR A 724 -12.57 15.06 19.72
N THR A 725 -12.35 16.35 19.43
CA THR A 725 -13.39 17.38 19.52
C THR A 725 -14.08 17.59 18.18
N VAL A 726 -15.39 17.85 18.20
CA VAL A 726 -16.21 18.07 16.98
C VAL A 726 -15.62 19.14 16.08
N GLU A 727 -15.14 20.25 16.63
CA GLU A 727 -14.51 21.33 15.85
C GLU A 727 -13.24 20.88 15.12
N SER A 728 -12.45 20.02 15.75
CA SER A 728 -11.23 19.49 15.15
C SER A 728 -11.54 18.48 14.03
N LEU A 729 -12.62 17.72 14.18
CA LEU A 729 -13.17 16.83 13.14
C LEU A 729 -13.74 17.64 11.96
N GLN A 730 -14.48 18.72 12.24
CA GLN A 730 -15.02 19.63 11.23
C GLN A 730 -13.89 20.28 10.42
N ARG A 731 -12.87 20.85 11.07
CA ARG A 731 -11.73 21.47 10.36
C ARG A 731 -11.03 20.48 9.45
N ARG A 732 -10.79 19.27 9.95
CA ARG A 732 -10.16 18.21 9.16
C ARG A 732 -11.01 17.79 7.96
N ALA A 733 -12.32 17.64 8.14
CA ALA A 733 -13.22 17.36 7.03
C ALA A 733 -13.20 18.49 5.99
N LEU A 734 -13.19 19.76 6.40
CA LEU A 734 -13.11 20.88 5.46
C LEU A 734 -11.81 20.90 4.64
N ASP A 735 -10.69 20.47 5.25
CA ASP A 735 -9.39 20.43 4.57
C ASP A 735 -9.24 19.24 3.61
N HIS A 736 -9.86 18.10 3.93
CA HIS A 736 -9.64 16.83 3.23
C HIS A 736 -10.83 16.32 2.39
N TYR A 737 -12.05 16.75 2.67
CA TYR A 737 -13.23 16.17 2.03
C TYR A 737 -13.34 16.56 0.55
N GLU A 738 -13.48 15.56 -0.32
CA GLU A 738 -13.39 15.71 -1.77
C GLU A 738 -14.43 16.69 -2.32
N MET A 739 -15.63 16.75 -1.75
CA MET A 739 -16.69 17.64 -2.24
C MET A 739 -16.34 19.12 -2.05
N VAL A 740 -15.63 19.49 -0.98
CA VAL A 740 -15.14 20.86 -0.76
C VAL A 740 -14.05 21.20 -1.78
N ARG A 741 -13.17 20.24 -2.09
CA ARG A 741 -12.16 20.38 -3.14
C ARG A 741 -12.80 20.51 -4.52
N VAL A 742 -13.83 19.72 -4.84
CA VAL A 742 -14.61 19.84 -6.08
C VAL A 742 -15.23 21.22 -6.20
N ALA A 743 -15.82 21.76 -5.12
CA ALA A 743 -16.37 23.11 -5.12
C ALA A 743 -15.28 24.19 -5.28
N GLY A 744 -14.09 23.99 -4.71
CA GLY A 744 -12.91 24.83 -4.94
C GLY A 744 -12.43 24.80 -6.39
N LEU A 745 -12.33 23.62 -6.99
CA LEU A 745 -11.97 23.44 -8.40
C LEU A 745 -13.03 24.00 -9.34
N ALA A 746 -14.31 23.94 -8.98
CA ALA A 746 -15.40 24.56 -9.73
C ALA A 746 -15.23 26.09 -9.77
N LYS A 747 -14.79 26.72 -8.66
CA LYS A 747 -14.42 28.14 -8.65
C LYS A 747 -13.25 28.42 -9.59
N GLU A 748 -12.16 27.65 -9.50
CA GLU A 748 -10.99 27.79 -10.39
C GLU A 748 -11.36 27.60 -11.88
N GLN A 749 -12.26 26.66 -12.17
CA GLN A 749 -12.82 26.45 -13.51
C GLN A 749 -13.53 27.71 -14.00
N GLN A 750 -14.38 28.33 -13.19
CA GLN A 750 -15.04 29.58 -13.57
C GLN A 750 -14.05 30.75 -13.75
N GLU A 751 -12.99 30.82 -12.94
CA GLU A 751 -11.91 31.79 -13.14
C GLU A 751 -11.17 31.58 -14.47
N ALA A 752 -10.94 30.34 -14.87
CA ALA A 752 -10.36 30.00 -16.16
C ALA A 752 -11.31 30.31 -17.33
N VAL A 753 -12.60 30.02 -17.18
CA VAL A 753 -13.64 30.36 -18.17
C VAL A 753 -13.75 31.87 -18.35
N LYS A 754 -13.69 32.65 -17.26
CA LYS A 754 -13.67 34.12 -17.31
C LYS A 754 -12.51 34.65 -18.16
N LYS A 755 -11.32 34.04 -18.10
CA LYS A 755 -10.18 34.44 -18.96
C LYS A 755 -10.46 34.24 -20.45
N ARG A 756 -11.40 33.37 -20.82
CA ARG A 756 -11.84 33.15 -22.21
C ARG A 756 -12.85 34.21 -22.69
N SER A 757 -13.40 35.05 -21.82
CA SER A 757 -14.43 36.04 -22.18
C SER A 757 -13.99 37.03 -23.27
N TYR A 758 -12.69 37.24 -23.44
CA TYR A 758 -12.12 37.91 -24.60
C TYR A 758 -11.14 36.99 -25.34
N ASN A 759 -11.50 36.59 -26.55
CA ASN A 759 -10.63 35.83 -27.44
C ASN A 759 -10.53 36.58 -28.78
N PRO A 760 -9.45 37.35 -29.02
CA PRO A 760 -9.18 37.85 -30.35
C PRO A 760 -8.88 36.61 -31.20
N GLY A 761 -9.71 36.35 -32.21
CA GLY A 761 -9.61 35.11 -33.01
C GLY A 761 -8.22 34.94 -33.64
N ASN A 762 -7.99 33.81 -34.31
CA ASN A 762 -6.66 33.52 -34.84
C ASN A 762 -6.18 34.56 -35.87
N LEU A 763 -4.89 34.90 -35.82
CA LEU A 763 -4.23 35.73 -36.83
C LEU A 763 -4.30 35.03 -38.19
N ASN A 764 -4.94 35.66 -39.17
CA ASN A 764 -5.03 35.13 -40.52
C ASN A 764 -3.87 35.67 -41.37
N LEU A 765 -3.00 34.77 -41.80
CA LEU A 765 -1.93 35.06 -42.75
C LEU A 765 -2.34 34.48 -44.10
N ASN A 766 -2.65 35.33 -45.07
CA ASN A 766 -2.98 34.91 -46.43
C ASN A 766 -1.84 35.29 -47.37
N TYR A 767 -1.40 34.34 -48.17
CA TYR A 767 -0.48 34.56 -49.27
C TYR A 767 -1.12 34.00 -50.54
N THR A 768 -1.39 34.86 -51.51
CA THR A 768 -1.95 34.50 -52.81
C THR A 768 -0.89 34.72 -53.87
N TYR A 769 -0.69 33.73 -54.73
CA TYR A 769 0.28 33.79 -55.83
C TYR A 769 -0.40 33.34 -57.12
N GLY A 770 -0.53 34.24 -58.10
CA GLY A 770 -1.23 34.01 -59.36
C GLY A 770 -2.74 34.24 -59.31
N GLN A 771 -3.30 34.57 -60.49
CA GLN A 771 -4.68 34.97 -60.77
C GLN A 771 -5.11 36.35 -60.23
N ILE A 772 -4.50 37.40 -60.79
CA ILE A 772 -5.18 38.66 -61.10
C ILE A 772 -5.10 38.77 -62.63
N ASP A 773 -6.24 38.91 -63.31
CA ASP A 773 -6.40 38.86 -64.78
C ASP A 773 -5.29 39.62 -65.55
N GLY A 774 -4.22 38.90 -65.94
CA GLY A 774 -3.05 39.48 -66.59
C GLY A 774 -1.99 38.45 -66.99
N PRO A 775 -1.10 38.76 -67.95
CA PRO A 775 -0.03 37.88 -68.40
C PRO A 775 1.14 37.74 -67.40
N VAL A 776 1.09 38.47 -66.28
CA VAL A 776 2.13 38.53 -65.24
C VAL A 776 1.60 37.84 -63.98
N GLN A 777 2.42 37.01 -63.35
CA GLN A 777 2.08 36.39 -62.07
C GLN A 777 2.36 37.36 -60.94
N ASP A 778 1.30 37.86 -60.30
CA ASP A 778 1.38 38.76 -59.15
C ASP A 778 1.26 37.99 -57.81
N TYR A 779 1.78 38.57 -56.72
CA TYR A 779 1.62 38.06 -55.35
C TYR A 779 0.88 39.06 -54.46
N ASN A 780 0.14 38.54 -53.47
CA ASN A 780 -0.50 39.32 -52.42
C ASN A 780 -0.28 38.64 -51.06
N PHE A 781 0.33 39.36 -50.13
CA PHE A 781 0.53 38.96 -48.75
C PHE A 781 -0.35 39.82 -47.84
N SER A 782 -1.19 39.22 -47.00
CA SER A 782 -2.03 39.96 -46.04
C SER A 782 -2.04 39.29 -44.67
N ILE A 783 -1.93 40.10 -43.63
CA ILE A 783 -2.04 39.73 -42.22
C ILE A 783 -3.31 40.38 -41.68
N VAL A 784 -4.25 39.61 -41.15
CA VAL A 784 -5.51 40.12 -40.58
C VAL A 784 -5.75 39.52 -39.19
N GLN A 785 -5.82 40.39 -38.18
CA GLN A 785 -6.17 40.03 -36.81
C GLN A 785 -7.65 40.38 -36.54
N PRO A 786 -8.53 39.39 -36.32
CA PRO A 786 -9.87 39.66 -35.84
C PRO A 786 -9.84 40.07 -34.36
N LEU A 787 -10.45 41.20 -34.04
CA LEU A 787 -10.62 41.70 -32.66
C LEU A 787 -11.97 41.27 -32.06
N GLY A 788 -12.88 40.73 -32.89
CA GLY A 788 -14.18 40.22 -32.44
C GLY A 788 -15.16 41.34 -32.06
N ASN A 789 -16.20 40.99 -31.29
CA ASN A 789 -17.21 41.92 -30.79
C ASN A 789 -16.85 42.34 -29.35
N ILE A 790 -16.19 43.49 -29.21
CA ILE A 790 -15.68 44.00 -27.93
C ILE A 790 -16.80 44.25 -26.91
N PRO A 791 -17.94 44.90 -27.25
CA PRO A 791 -19.06 45.06 -26.31
C PRO A 791 -19.61 43.73 -25.75
N MET A 792 -19.69 42.70 -26.60
CA MET A 792 -20.10 41.35 -26.18
C MET A 792 -19.08 40.74 -25.21
N ALA A 793 -17.78 40.89 -25.48
CA ALA A 793 -16.73 40.40 -24.59
C ALA A 793 -16.77 41.05 -23.20
N VAL A 794 -17.08 42.35 -23.11
CA VAL A 794 -17.25 43.05 -21.82
C VAL A 794 -18.41 42.45 -21.01
N LYS A 795 -19.55 42.15 -21.66
CA LYS A 795 -20.69 41.51 -21.00
C LYS A 795 -20.43 40.06 -20.61
N LEU A 796 -19.71 39.30 -21.43
CA LEU A 796 -19.24 37.95 -21.08
C LEU A 796 -18.24 37.97 -19.91
N ASN A 797 -17.40 39.00 -19.81
CA ASN A 797 -16.49 39.15 -18.67
C ASN A 797 -17.26 39.46 -17.38
N SER A 798 -18.26 40.34 -17.43
CA SER A 798 -19.17 40.62 -16.30
C SER A 798 -19.94 39.37 -15.86
N ALA A 799 -20.48 38.60 -16.81
CA ALA A 799 -21.12 37.32 -16.52
C ALA A 799 -20.15 36.33 -15.86
N GLY A 800 -18.90 36.26 -16.36
CA GLY A 800 -17.84 35.45 -15.76
C GLY A 800 -17.52 35.87 -14.31
N ASP A 801 -17.51 37.17 -14.00
CA ASP A 801 -17.35 37.66 -12.62
C ASP A 801 -18.48 37.19 -11.70
N LYS A 802 -19.73 37.22 -12.19
CA LYS A 802 -20.90 36.72 -11.43
C LYS A 802 -20.87 35.20 -11.27
N ALA A 803 -20.41 34.46 -12.28
CA ALA A 803 -20.23 33.01 -12.22
C ALA A 803 -19.17 32.60 -11.18
N VAL A 804 -18.06 33.34 -11.07
CA VAL A 804 -17.04 33.11 -10.04
C VAL A 804 -17.60 33.35 -8.64
N ARG A 805 -18.37 34.44 -8.43
CA ARG A 805 -19.04 34.70 -7.14
C ARG A 805 -20.06 33.62 -6.79
N LEU A 806 -20.85 33.16 -7.76
CA LEU A 806 -21.78 32.04 -7.57
C LEU A 806 -21.04 30.77 -7.14
N ALA A 807 -19.92 30.44 -7.79
CA ALA A 807 -19.11 29.28 -7.44
C ALA A 807 -18.50 29.41 -6.02
N GLU A 808 -18.10 30.62 -5.63
CA GLU A 808 -17.62 30.91 -4.28
C GLU A 808 -18.72 30.76 -3.22
N THR A 809 -19.93 31.26 -3.47
CA THR A 809 -21.06 31.08 -2.54
C THR A 809 -21.48 29.60 -2.46
N ASN A 810 -21.48 28.87 -3.58
CA ASN A 810 -21.74 27.44 -3.59
C ASN A 810 -20.70 26.65 -2.81
N LYS A 811 -19.41 27.03 -2.89
CA LYS A 811 -18.37 26.44 -2.05
C LYS A 811 -18.67 26.63 -0.58
N LEU A 812 -19.06 27.84 -0.17
CA LEU A 812 -19.39 28.12 1.23
C LEU A 812 -20.62 27.31 1.70
N LEU A 813 -21.62 27.13 0.84
CA LEU A 813 -22.77 26.26 1.13
C LEU A 813 -22.36 24.79 1.27
N THR A 814 -21.43 24.30 0.45
CA THR A 814 -20.86 22.96 0.57
C THR A 814 -20.09 22.81 1.88
N GLU A 815 -19.24 23.77 2.24
CA GLU A 815 -18.51 23.78 3.52
C GLU A 815 -19.47 23.68 4.71
N LYS A 816 -20.55 24.47 4.72
CA LYS A 816 -21.60 24.39 5.75
C LYS A 816 -22.31 23.04 5.80
N LEU A 817 -22.59 22.44 4.65
CA LEU A 817 -23.23 21.13 4.57
C LEU A 817 -22.33 20.03 5.14
N ILE A 818 -21.03 20.07 4.85
CA ILE A 818 -20.06 19.11 5.42
C ILE A 818 -19.90 19.29 6.93
N VAL A 819 -19.89 20.54 7.42
CA VAL A 819 -19.90 20.81 8.87
C VAL A 819 -21.11 20.17 9.53
N ARG A 820 -22.30 20.27 8.93
CA ARG A 820 -23.51 19.58 9.42
C ARG A 820 -23.35 18.06 9.39
N GLU A 821 -22.96 17.47 8.27
CA GLU A 821 -22.83 16.00 8.15
C GLU A 821 -21.84 15.40 9.15
N VAL A 822 -20.70 16.06 9.39
CA VAL A 822 -19.72 15.64 10.40
C VAL A 822 -20.30 15.75 11.81
N THR A 823 -21.05 16.82 12.09
CA THR A 823 -21.71 17.03 13.39
C THR A 823 -22.77 15.95 13.63
N ASP A 824 -23.59 15.65 12.63
CA ASP A 824 -24.64 14.63 12.70
C ASP A 824 -24.04 13.24 12.91
N ALA A 825 -23.00 12.89 12.14
CA ALA A 825 -22.28 11.62 12.29
C ALA A 825 -21.61 11.49 13.66
N PHE A 826 -21.04 12.58 14.19
CA PHE A 826 -20.47 12.59 15.54
C PHE A 826 -21.54 12.36 16.61
N ILE A 827 -22.67 13.08 16.57
CA ILE A 827 -23.77 12.91 17.53
C ILE A 827 -24.27 11.46 17.52
N GLN A 828 -24.53 10.90 16.33
CA GLN A 828 -25.01 9.53 16.18
C GLN A 828 -23.99 8.51 16.69
N TRP A 829 -22.69 8.72 16.44
CA TRP A 829 -21.63 7.86 16.94
C TRP A 829 -21.52 7.90 18.47
N VAL A 830 -21.55 9.09 19.09
CA VAL A 830 -21.43 9.17 20.55
C VAL A 830 -22.66 8.59 21.24
N VAL A 831 -23.88 8.91 20.79
CA VAL A 831 -25.11 8.36 21.37
C VAL A 831 -25.18 6.83 21.21
N SER A 832 -24.87 6.30 20.03
CA SER A 832 -24.85 4.84 19.83
C SER A 832 -23.78 4.15 20.67
N GLY A 833 -22.62 4.78 20.88
CA GLY A 833 -21.57 4.28 21.78
C GLY A 833 -22.01 4.26 23.24
N LEU A 834 -22.69 5.31 23.69
CA LEU A 834 -23.32 5.36 25.00
C LEU A 834 -24.34 4.21 25.14
N VAL A 835 -25.31 4.08 24.23
CA VAL A 835 -26.35 3.02 24.25
C VAL A 835 -25.71 1.63 24.28
N TYR A 836 -24.68 1.41 23.46
CA TYR A 836 -23.94 0.16 23.44
C TYR A 836 -23.27 -0.14 24.79
N GLY A 837 -22.60 0.86 25.40
CA GLY A 837 -21.98 0.72 26.72
C GLY A 837 -23.00 0.42 27.83
N SER A 838 -24.18 1.04 27.79
CA SER A 838 -25.28 0.77 28.72
C SER A 838 -25.80 -0.68 28.60
N LEU A 839 -25.99 -1.17 27.36
CA LEU A 839 -26.40 -2.55 27.12
C LEU A 839 -25.34 -3.57 27.55
N GLN A 840 -24.04 -3.27 27.38
CA GLN A 840 -22.96 -4.12 27.90
C GLN A 840 -22.97 -4.21 29.43
N GLN A 841 -23.26 -3.10 30.12
CA GLN A 841 -23.40 -3.10 31.58
C GLN A 841 -24.59 -3.94 32.03
N GLN A 842 -25.72 -3.84 31.32
CA GLN A 842 -26.91 -4.66 31.60
C GLN A 842 -26.67 -6.15 31.32
N ASP A 843 -25.95 -6.50 30.24
CA ASP A 843 -25.55 -7.87 29.92
C ASP A 843 -24.67 -8.48 31.00
N SER A 844 -23.61 -7.77 31.42
CA SER A 844 -22.71 -8.23 32.48
C SER A 844 -23.42 -8.42 33.82
N LEU A 845 -24.44 -7.60 34.10
CA LEU A 845 -25.27 -7.73 35.30
C LEU A 845 -26.16 -8.98 35.23
N TYR A 846 -26.76 -9.28 34.08
CA TYR A 846 -27.57 -10.50 33.89
C TYR A 846 -26.72 -11.77 33.84
N GLU A 847 -25.51 -11.72 33.27
CA GLU A 847 -24.57 -12.83 33.29
C GLU A 847 -24.18 -13.22 34.73
N LYS A 848 -23.83 -12.24 35.57
CA LYS A 848 -23.54 -12.45 37.00
C LYS A 848 -24.73 -13.04 37.75
N LEU A 849 -25.94 -12.52 37.53
CA LEU A 849 -27.16 -13.03 38.15
C LEU A 849 -27.49 -14.46 37.69
N SER A 850 -27.24 -14.79 36.42
CA SER A 850 -27.46 -16.15 35.91
C SER A 850 -26.51 -17.16 36.55
N ALA A 851 -25.25 -16.78 36.80
CA ALA A 851 -24.25 -17.60 37.47
C ALA A 851 -24.55 -17.81 38.96
N GLU A 852 -25.08 -16.78 39.65
CA GLU A 852 -25.51 -16.87 41.05
C GLU A 852 -26.82 -17.66 41.20
N ALA A 853 -27.78 -17.47 40.29
CA ALA A 853 -29.08 -18.14 40.32
C ALA A 853 -28.99 -19.65 40.08
N GLN A 854 -28.02 -20.12 39.28
CA GLN A 854 -27.82 -21.55 39.03
C GLN A 854 -27.51 -22.33 40.34
N ASN A 855 -26.73 -21.73 41.25
CA ASN A 855 -26.40 -22.33 42.55
C ASN A 855 -27.57 -22.27 43.56
N ALA A 856 -28.48 -21.30 43.39
CA ALA A 856 -29.63 -21.11 44.26
C ALA A 856 -30.84 -22.00 43.89
N ILE A 857 -30.88 -22.54 42.67
CA ILE A 857 -31.86 -23.56 42.23
C ILE A 857 -31.59 -24.91 42.91
N ASP A 858 -30.32 -25.32 42.99
CA ASP A 858 -29.92 -26.54 43.71
C ASP A 858 -30.22 -26.45 45.21
N ALA A 859 -30.36 -25.23 45.74
CA ALA A 859 -30.76 -24.93 47.10
C ALA A 859 -32.29 -24.72 47.30
N GLY A 860 -33.10 -24.75 46.22
CA GLY A 860 -34.56 -24.62 46.27
C GLY A 860 -35.10 -23.20 46.54
N VAL A 861 -34.32 -22.15 46.24
CA VAL A 861 -34.62 -20.75 46.60
C VAL A 861 -35.43 -19.99 45.53
N TYR A 862 -35.30 -20.33 44.25
CA TYR A 862 -35.96 -19.65 43.13
C TYR A 862 -36.87 -20.58 42.31
N ASN A 863 -37.93 -20.01 41.71
CA ASN A 863 -38.91 -20.77 40.92
C ASN A 863 -38.51 -20.90 39.45
N GLU A 864 -38.89 -22.00 38.78
CA GLU A 864 -38.55 -22.27 37.37
C GLU A 864 -39.06 -21.19 36.40
N LEU A 865 -40.20 -20.56 36.73
CA LEU A 865 -40.76 -19.44 35.96
C LEU A 865 -39.90 -18.17 36.00
N GLU A 866 -39.24 -17.88 37.12
CA GLU A 866 -38.37 -16.72 37.27
C GLU A 866 -37.11 -16.88 36.40
N MET A 867 -36.61 -18.12 36.31
CA MET A 867 -35.47 -18.46 35.45
C MET A 867 -35.80 -18.40 33.96
N LEU A 868 -37.00 -18.82 33.55
CA LEU A 868 -37.45 -18.66 32.17
C LEU A 868 -37.53 -17.19 31.76
N TYR A 869 -38.01 -16.32 32.66
CA TYR A 869 -38.06 -14.87 32.42
C TYR A 869 -36.66 -14.26 32.28
N VAL A 870 -35.71 -14.61 33.18
CA VAL A 870 -34.31 -14.16 33.10
C VAL A 870 -33.66 -14.59 31.77
N ARG A 871 -33.88 -15.84 31.33
CA ARG A 871 -33.36 -16.34 30.04
C ARG A 871 -33.98 -15.64 28.83
N GLN A 872 -35.28 -15.36 28.88
CA GLN A 872 -35.98 -14.61 27.84
C GLN A 872 -35.43 -13.18 27.73
N GLU A 873 -35.25 -12.49 28.87
CA GLU A 873 -34.68 -11.14 28.90
C GLU A 873 -33.21 -11.10 28.46
N SER A 874 -32.40 -12.09 28.85
CA SER A 874 -31.02 -12.24 28.35
C SER A 874 -30.98 -12.46 26.83
N SER A 875 -31.89 -13.27 26.28
CA SER A 875 -31.99 -13.48 24.82
C SER A 875 -32.43 -12.21 24.07
N ARG A 876 -33.40 -11.46 24.64
CA ARG A 876 -33.82 -10.15 24.12
C ARG A 876 -32.65 -9.17 24.12
N LEU A 877 -31.89 -9.13 25.20
CA LEU A 877 -30.74 -8.26 25.36
C LEU A 877 -29.62 -8.57 24.36
N GLY A 878 -29.34 -9.84 24.10
CA GLY A 878 -28.36 -10.26 23.08
C GLY A 878 -28.68 -9.71 21.69
N SER A 879 -29.96 -9.68 21.29
CA SER A 879 -30.39 -9.09 20.01
C SER A 879 -30.21 -7.57 19.97
N LEU A 880 -30.55 -6.88 21.06
CA LEU A 880 -30.39 -5.43 21.19
C LEU A 880 -28.92 -5.01 21.22
N LEU A 881 -28.07 -5.77 21.90
CA LEU A 881 -26.63 -5.53 21.97
C LEU A 881 -25.98 -5.66 20.59
N LEU A 882 -26.39 -6.67 19.80
CA LEU A 882 -25.92 -6.84 18.43
C LEU A 882 -26.35 -5.65 17.54
N GLN A 883 -27.61 -5.22 17.64
CA GLN A 883 -28.12 -4.06 16.89
C GLN A 883 -27.41 -2.75 17.27
N ALA A 884 -27.16 -2.54 18.57
CA ALA A 884 -26.42 -1.38 19.06
C ALA A 884 -24.96 -1.39 18.60
N LYS A 885 -24.31 -2.56 18.62
CA LYS A 885 -22.93 -2.73 18.10
C LYS A 885 -22.84 -2.39 16.61
N LEU A 886 -23.78 -2.91 15.80
CA LEU A 886 -23.82 -2.62 14.37
C LEU A 886 -24.02 -1.13 14.09
N SER A 887 -24.96 -0.49 14.80
CA SER A 887 -25.20 0.95 14.71
C SER A 887 -23.95 1.76 15.08
N TYR A 888 -23.28 1.40 16.18
CA TYR A 888 -22.05 2.05 16.63
C TYR A 888 -20.93 1.96 15.58
N GLU A 889 -20.67 0.77 15.04
CA GLU A 889 -19.65 0.57 14.00
C GLU A 889 -20.01 1.28 12.67
N GLN A 890 -21.30 1.33 12.33
CA GLN A 890 -21.78 2.05 11.15
C GLN A 890 -21.53 3.57 11.28
N TYR A 891 -21.92 4.18 12.39
CA TYR A 891 -21.72 5.62 12.60
C TYR A 891 -20.24 5.97 12.76
N LYS A 892 -19.45 5.09 13.40
CA LYS A 892 -17.99 5.21 13.43
C LYS A 892 -17.40 5.22 12.03
N SER A 893 -17.82 4.28 11.18
CA SER A 893 -17.36 4.18 9.79
C SER A 893 -17.76 5.40 8.96
N ARG A 894 -18.98 5.92 9.13
CA ARG A 894 -19.43 7.15 8.45
C ARG A 894 -18.61 8.38 8.88
N LEU A 895 -18.29 8.49 10.17
CA LEU A 895 -17.44 9.57 10.65
C LEU A 895 -16.01 9.45 10.09
N MET A 896 -15.48 8.23 9.98
CA MET A 896 -14.18 7.97 9.34
C MET A 896 -14.19 8.36 7.86
N GLU A 897 -15.25 8.04 7.12
CA GLU A 897 -15.42 8.41 5.71
C GLU A 897 -15.41 9.94 5.53
N LEU A 898 -16.08 10.69 6.41
CA LEU A 898 -16.17 12.15 6.32
C LEU A 898 -14.89 12.88 6.75
N THR A 899 -14.09 12.29 7.63
CA THR A 899 -12.94 12.96 8.27
C THR A 899 -11.56 12.39 7.88
N ASP A 900 -11.54 11.26 7.16
CA ASP A 900 -10.34 10.50 6.78
C ASP A 900 -9.45 10.16 8.00
N ILE A 901 -10.10 9.75 9.09
CA ILE A 901 -9.46 9.43 10.38
C ILE A 901 -9.33 7.90 10.54
N PRO A 902 -8.15 7.39 10.94
CA PRO A 902 -7.97 5.97 11.21
C PRO A 902 -8.76 5.52 12.45
N ALA A 903 -9.32 4.30 12.40
CA ALA A 903 -10.24 3.74 13.39
C ALA A 903 -9.72 3.75 14.84
N ASP A 904 -8.40 3.69 15.02
CA ASP A 904 -7.72 3.57 16.31
C ASP A 904 -7.57 4.92 17.05
N SER A 905 -7.87 6.04 16.37
CA SER A 905 -7.68 7.40 16.92
C SER A 905 -8.95 8.05 17.44
N LEU A 906 -10.12 7.43 17.23
CA LEU A 906 -11.41 7.88 17.73
C LEU A 906 -11.65 7.34 19.15
N ILE A 907 -11.67 8.24 20.15
CA ILE A 907 -11.99 7.92 21.54
C ILE A 907 -13.40 8.43 21.83
N LEU A 908 -14.28 7.54 22.32
CA LEU A 908 -15.65 7.88 22.68
C LEU A 908 -15.65 8.93 23.83
N PRO A 909 -16.27 10.10 23.67
CA PRO A 909 -16.41 11.09 24.74
C PRO A 909 -17.39 10.62 25.83
N ASP A 910 -17.13 11.02 27.08
CA ASP A 910 -17.96 10.64 28.24
C ASP A 910 -19.28 11.43 28.36
N HIS A 911 -19.47 12.52 27.60
CA HIS A 911 -20.66 13.40 27.68
C HIS A 911 -20.87 14.24 26.41
N ILE A 912 -22.14 14.54 26.05
CA ILE A 912 -22.53 15.28 24.83
C ILE A 912 -23.17 16.65 25.14
N TRP A 913 -23.46 16.97 26.41
CA TRP A 913 -24.45 18.00 26.79
C TRP A 913 -24.21 19.46 26.35
N ASN A 914 -23.10 19.81 25.68
CA ASN A 914 -22.75 21.19 25.33
C ASN A 914 -22.24 21.40 23.88
N VAL A 915 -22.55 20.50 22.92
CA VAL A 915 -21.90 20.52 21.59
C VAL A 915 -22.39 21.64 20.67
N LEU A 916 -23.61 22.17 20.85
CA LEU A 916 -24.20 23.12 19.91
C LEU A 916 -24.96 24.26 20.62
N VAL A 917 -24.65 25.50 20.24
CA VAL A 917 -25.39 26.71 20.61
C VAL A 917 -25.80 27.38 19.30
N VAL A 918 -27.09 27.66 19.13
CA VAL A 918 -27.62 28.41 17.98
C VAL A 918 -28.06 29.77 18.46
N GLN A 919 -27.56 30.84 17.83
CA GLN A 919 -27.88 32.22 18.20
C GLN A 919 -28.98 32.83 17.31
N ASP A 920 -29.02 32.45 16.03
CA ASP A 920 -29.92 33.02 15.03
C ASP A 920 -31.04 32.05 14.62
N THR A 921 -32.23 32.59 14.36
CA THR A 921 -33.45 31.84 13.97
C THR A 921 -33.97 32.20 12.58
N THR A 922 -33.24 33.06 11.86
CA THR A 922 -33.58 33.53 10.51
C THR A 922 -32.71 32.87 9.45
N LEU A 923 -33.24 32.66 8.25
CA LEU A 923 -32.49 32.06 7.13
C LEU A 923 -31.24 32.89 6.79
N SER A 924 -30.09 32.20 6.70
CA SER A 924 -28.79 32.81 6.38
C SER A 924 -28.82 33.53 5.01
N PRO A 925 -28.24 34.74 4.89
CA PRO A 925 -28.22 35.50 3.64
C PRO A 925 -27.43 34.81 2.51
N VAL A 926 -26.56 33.85 2.85
CA VAL A 926 -25.75 33.08 1.89
C VAL A 926 -26.63 32.35 0.86
N PHE A 927 -27.78 31.81 1.29
CA PHE A 927 -28.70 31.14 0.37
C PHE A 927 -29.31 32.13 -0.63
N SER A 928 -29.74 33.31 -0.17
CA SER A 928 -30.27 34.35 -1.07
C SER A 928 -29.20 34.92 -2.01
N ASP A 929 -27.96 35.05 -1.56
CA ASP A 929 -26.85 35.57 -2.36
C ASP A 929 -26.49 34.62 -3.51
N ALA A 930 -26.49 33.30 -3.27
CA ALA A 930 -26.26 32.30 -4.32
C ALA A 930 -27.31 32.41 -5.42
N PHE A 931 -28.60 32.47 -5.05
CA PHE A 931 -29.69 32.61 -6.01
C PHE A 931 -29.62 33.96 -6.74
N GLY A 932 -29.27 35.04 -6.05
CA GLY A 932 -29.07 36.37 -6.64
C GLY A 932 -27.93 36.38 -7.67
N HIS A 933 -26.77 35.81 -7.35
CA HIS A 933 -25.64 35.73 -8.27
C HIS A 933 -25.93 34.88 -9.50
N ARG A 934 -26.69 33.80 -9.35
CA ARG A 934 -27.16 32.98 -10.49
C ARG A 934 -28.04 33.80 -11.44
N LEU A 935 -28.99 34.56 -10.91
CA LEU A 935 -29.87 35.41 -11.71
C LEU A 935 -29.12 36.56 -12.39
N ASP A 936 -28.20 37.22 -11.68
CA ASP A 936 -27.34 38.27 -12.23
C ASP A 936 -26.48 37.77 -13.40
N MET A 937 -25.92 36.57 -13.28
CA MET A 937 -25.12 35.92 -14.32
C MET A 937 -25.95 35.71 -15.60
N GLU A 938 -27.14 35.10 -15.48
CA GLU A 938 -28.03 34.85 -16.62
C GLU A 938 -28.49 36.16 -17.29
N ASN A 939 -28.69 37.23 -16.51
CA ASN A 939 -29.01 38.56 -17.03
C ASN A 939 -27.85 39.18 -17.83
N ASP A 940 -26.60 39.02 -17.39
CA ASP A 940 -25.43 39.50 -18.14
C ASP A 940 -25.17 38.66 -19.40
N LEU A 941 -25.45 37.35 -19.39
CA LEU A 941 -25.45 36.50 -20.60
C LEU A 941 -26.53 36.92 -21.60
N LEU A 942 -27.71 37.30 -21.13
CA LEU A 942 -28.75 37.90 -21.98
C LEU A 942 -28.27 39.23 -22.57
N GLY A 943 -27.58 40.04 -21.77
CA GLY A 943 -26.89 41.25 -22.21
C GLY A 943 -25.87 40.99 -23.32
N ALA A 944 -25.00 39.98 -23.15
CA ALA A 944 -24.02 39.58 -24.14
C ALA A 944 -24.66 39.09 -25.45
N SER A 945 -25.72 38.27 -25.35
CA SER A 945 -26.47 37.77 -26.51
C SER A 945 -27.10 38.92 -27.32
N ARG A 946 -27.54 40.00 -26.65
CA ARG A 946 -28.01 41.23 -27.34
C ARG A 946 -26.86 41.99 -28.02
N MET A 947 -25.64 41.96 -27.47
CA MET A 947 -24.49 42.58 -28.13
C MET A 947 -24.09 41.85 -29.43
N GLY A 948 -24.53 40.60 -29.63
CA GLY A 948 -24.34 39.84 -30.87
C GLY A 948 -24.96 40.48 -32.13
N TYR A 949 -25.81 41.51 -31.98
CA TYR A 949 -26.30 42.33 -33.11
C TYR A 949 -25.27 43.36 -33.61
N LEU A 950 -24.23 43.67 -32.83
CA LEU A 950 -23.20 44.65 -33.17
C LEU A 950 -22.11 44.03 -34.07
N PRO A 951 -21.47 44.84 -34.94
CA PRO A 951 -20.38 44.37 -35.80
C PRO A 951 -19.17 43.88 -35.00
N SER A 952 -18.46 42.88 -35.54
CA SER A 952 -17.10 42.57 -35.10
C SER A 952 -16.06 43.37 -35.87
N LEU A 953 -14.96 43.74 -35.21
CA LEU A 953 -13.89 44.56 -35.78
C LEU A 953 -12.68 43.70 -36.12
N ASN A 954 -12.02 44.00 -37.24
CA ASN A 954 -10.78 43.37 -37.69
C ASN A 954 -9.78 44.45 -38.12
N ILE A 955 -8.50 44.19 -37.89
CA ILE A 955 -7.40 45.04 -38.35
C ILE A 955 -6.39 44.20 -39.13
N GLY A 956 -5.85 44.72 -40.22
CA GLY A 956 -4.91 44.00 -41.05
C GLY A 956 -3.95 44.88 -41.83
N TYR A 957 -2.90 44.25 -42.36
CA TYR A 957 -1.87 44.85 -43.19
C TYR A 957 -1.69 43.98 -44.44
N PHE A 958 -1.56 44.59 -45.61
CA PHE A 958 -1.31 43.87 -46.85
C PHE A 958 -0.16 44.48 -47.64
N ASN A 959 0.52 43.64 -48.42
CA ASN A 959 1.56 43.99 -49.38
C ASN A 959 1.31 43.19 -50.67
N GLN A 960 1.12 43.88 -51.78
CA GLN A 960 0.82 43.24 -53.06
C GLN A 960 1.66 43.79 -54.20
N GLN A 961 1.84 42.96 -55.22
CA GLN A 961 2.38 43.30 -56.53
C GLN A 961 1.21 43.39 -57.52
N LEU A 962 1.21 44.38 -58.40
CA LEU A 962 0.21 44.53 -59.44
C LEU A 962 0.90 44.79 -60.79
N ASN A 963 0.60 43.96 -61.79
CA ASN A 963 1.17 44.04 -63.14
C ASN A 963 2.71 44.09 -63.13
N GLY A 964 3.36 43.32 -62.26
CA GLY A 964 4.81 43.29 -62.16
C GLY A 964 5.44 44.45 -61.37
N ILE A 965 4.67 45.45 -60.92
CA ILE A 965 5.16 46.56 -60.10
C ILE A 965 5.00 46.21 -58.62
N SER A 966 6.13 46.05 -57.92
CA SER A 966 6.18 45.81 -56.47
C SER A 966 6.08 47.12 -55.68
N GLY A 967 5.52 47.06 -54.47
CA GLY A 967 5.54 48.19 -53.52
C GLY A 967 4.17 48.76 -53.13
N PHE A 968 3.07 48.02 -53.29
CA PHE A 968 1.76 48.43 -52.80
C PHE A 968 1.50 47.82 -51.41
N ASP A 969 1.85 48.55 -50.35
CA ASP A 969 1.51 48.23 -48.97
C ASP A 969 0.39 49.11 -48.41
N GLY A 970 -0.43 48.54 -47.52
CA GLY A 970 -1.56 49.25 -46.94
C GLY A 970 -2.09 48.62 -45.65
N VAL A 971 -2.75 49.43 -44.82
CA VAL A 971 -3.46 49.00 -43.61
C VAL A 971 -4.95 48.93 -43.92
N GLN A 972 -5.59 47.83 -43.55
CA GLN A 972 -7.02 47.60 -43.70
C GLN A 972 -7.69 47.53 -42.32
N VAL A 973 -8.75 48.30 -42.14
CA VAL A 973 -9.65 48.18 -41.00
C VAL A 973 -11.00 47.69 -41.53
N GLY A 974 -11.48 46.56 -41.02
CA GLY A 974 -12.72 45.93 -41.47
C GLY A 974 -13.72 45.77 -40.34
N ALA A 975 -15.02 45.91 -40.65
CA ALA A 975 -16.10 45.59 -39.74
C ALA A 975 -17.01 44.54 -40.39
N SER A 976 -17.26 43.43 -39.70
CA SER A 976 -18.16 42.37 -40.17
C SER A 976 -19.54 42.55 -39.55
N LEU A 977 -20.53 42.90 -40.38
CA LEU A 977 -21.92 43.06 -39.94
C LEU A 977 -22.70 41.75 -40.16
N PRO A 978 -23.40 41.21 -39.15
CA PRO A 978 -24.30 40.09 -39.35
C PRO A 978 -25.53 40.55 -40.14
N LEU A 979 -25.64 40.19 -41.41
CA LEU A 979 -26.79 40.55 -42.25
C LEU A 979 -28.03 39.70 -41.99
N TRP A 980 -27.87 38.53 -41.37
CA TRP A 980 -28.94 37.58 -41.10
C TRP A 980 -29.21 37.46 -39.60
N PHE A 981 -30.19 38.20 -39.08
CA PHE A 981 -30.44 38.32 -37.62
C PHE A 981 -31.27 37.20 -36.99
N LYS A 982 -31.74 36.23 -37.78
CA LYS A 982 -32.60 35.15 -37.29
C LYS A 982 -31.93 34.28 -36.21
N PRO A 983 -30.66 33.84 -36.35
CA PRO A 983 -29.95 33.10 -35.31
C PRO A 983 -29.75 33.91 -34.03
N GLN A 984 -29.37 35.18 -34.13
CA GLN A 984 -29.19 36.07 -32.98
C GLN A 984 -30.52 36.30 -32.24
N LYS A 985 -31.63 36.42 -32.98
CA LYS A 985 -32.97 36.51 -32.40
C LYS A 985 -33.35 35.24 -31.63
N SER A 986 -33.04 34.06 -32.18
CA SER A 986 -33.24 32.79 -31.48
C SER A 986 -32.39 32.68 -30.22
N GLN A 987 -31.11 33.05 -30.28
CA GLN A 987 -30.20 33.00 -29.13
C GLN A 987 -30.62 33.97 -28.01
N VAL A 988 -31.09 35.17 -28.35
CA VAL A 988 -31.64 36.12 -27.36
C VAL A 988 -32.94 35.60 -26.74
N GLN A 989 -33.78 34.91 -27.51
CA GLN A 989 -35.00 34.31 -27.00
C GLN A 989 -34.70 33.12 -26.05
N GLU A 990 -33.76 32.27 -26.42
CA GLU A 990 -33.25 31.17 -25.58
C GLU A 990 -32.76 31.71 -24.22
N GLN A 991 -31.88 32.71 -24.27
CA GLN A 991 -31.31 33.29 -23.05
C GLN A 991 -32.35 34.03 -22.19
N ARG A 992 -33.42 34.58 -22.80
CA ARG A 992 -34.54 35.17 -22.07
C ARG A 992 -35.33 34.10 -21.30
N ILE A 993 -35.57 32.94 -21.92
CA ILE A 993 -36.23 31.81 -21.26
C ILE A 993 -35.35 31.28 -20.12
N ALA A 994 -34.02 31.23 -20.30
CA ALA A 994 -33.08 30.84 -19.23
C ALA A 994 -33.17 31.73 -17.98
N VAL A 995 -33.29 33.05 -18.15
CA VAL A 995 -33.50 33.99 -17.03
C VAL A 995 -34.83 33.71 -16.31
N GLU A 996 -35.92 33.54 -17.06
CA GLU A 996 -37.26 33.28 -16.49
C GLU A 996 -37.30 31.95 -15.73
N MET A 997 -36.70 30.88 -16.29
CA MET A 997 -36.56 29.59 -15.60
C MET A 997 -35.78 29.73 -14.29
N THR A 998 -34.64 30.43 -14.33
CA THR A 998 -33.79 30.65 -13.15
C THR A 998 -34.51 31.42 -12.06
N GLU A 999 -35.29 32.44 -12.41
CA GLU A 999 -36.10 33.21 -11.46
C GLU A 999 -37.15 32.33 -10.76
N LEU A 1000 -37.87 31.50 -11.52
CA LEU A 1000 -38.88 30.59 -10.98
C LEU A 1000 -38.25 29.48 -10.10
N GLU A 1001 -37.10 28.93 -10.51
CA GLU A 1001 -36.36 27.93 -9.72
C GLU A 1001 -35.88 28.50 -8.40
N ASN A 1002 -35.26 29.68 -8.42
CA ASN A 1002 -34.76 30.36 -7.22
C ASN A 1002 -35.89 30.65 -6.24
N ARG A 1003 -37.05 31.13 -6.72
CA ARG A 1003 -38.23 31.38 -5.89
C ARG A 1003 -38.76 30.09 -5.23
N ARG A 1004 -38.79 28.99 -5.98
CA ARG A 1004 -39.19 27.67 -5.47
C ARG A 1004 -38.23 27.18 -4.38
N GLN A 1005 -36.93 27.30 -4.59
CA GLN A 1005 -35.90 26.87 -3.64
C GLN A 1005 -35.92 27.69 -2.35
N LEU A 1006 -36.04 29.02 -2.43
CA LEU A 1006 -36.18 29.88 -1.25
C LEU A 1006 -37.43 29.51 -0.43
N THR A 1007 -38.56 29.28 -1.09
CA THR A 1007 -39.80 28.86 -0.41
C THR A 1007 -39.63 27.50 0.27
N HIS A 1008 -38.91 26.56 -0.35
CA HIS A 1008 -38.63 25.25 0.24
C HIS A 1008 -37.73 25.39 1.48
N LEU A 1009 -36.66 26.18 1.41
CA LEU A 1009 -35.76 26.42 2.54
C LEU A 1009 -36.49 27.06 3.73
N GLN A 1010 -37.36 28.03 3.49
CA GLN A 1010 -38.19 28.64 4.54
C GLN A 1010 -39.11 27.61 5.21
N ARG A 1011 -39.78 26.76 4.44
CA ARG A 1011 -40.63 25.70 5.00
C ARG A 1011 -39.83 24.67 5.81
N SER A 1012 -38.61 24.34 5.38
CA SER A 1012 -37.72 23.45 6.13
C SER A 1012 -37.28 24.07 7.46
N LEU A 1013 -36.96 25.37 7.47
CA LEU A 1013 -36.64 26.12 8.67
C LEU A 1013 -37.82 26.16 9.65
N ASP A 1014 -39.03 26.48 9.17
CA ASP A 1014 -40.25 26.49 9.99
C ASP A 1014 -40.54 25.11 10.60
N LYS A 1015 -40.36 24.05 9.82
CA LYS A 1015 -40.50 22.67 10.31
C LYS A 1015 -39.49 22.36 11.42
N CYS A 1016 -38.23 22.73 11.22
CA CYS A 1016 -37.15 22.52 12.19
C CYS A 1016 -37.44 23.24 13.53
N LEU A 1017 -37.92 24.49 13.46
CA LEU A 1017 -38.28 25.27 14.65
C LEU A 1017 -39.47 24.68 15.42
N ASN A 1018 -40.47 24.15 14.72
CA ASN A 1018 -41.61 23.48 15.36
C ASN A 1018 -41.17 22.18 16.04
N THR A 1019 -40.36 21.36 15.36
CA THR A 1019 -39.85 20.10 15.92
C THR A 1019 -38.95 20.33 17.15
N LEU A 1020 -38.16 21.41 17.18
CA LEU A 1020 -37.37 21.75 18.37
C LEU A 1020 -38.24 22.10 19.58
N ARG A 1021 -39.36 22.81 19.37
CA ARG A 1021 -40.32 23.11 20.45
C ARG A 1021 -40.93 21.84 21.02
N ASP A 1022 -41.32 20.89 20.15
CA ASP A 1022 -41.89 19.61 20.57
C ASP A 1022 -40.90 18.78 21.42
N PHE A 1023 -39.59 18.87 21.14
CA PHE A 1023 -38.56 18.17 21.91
C PHE A 1023 -38.22 18.85 23.23
N ASP A 1024 -38.29 20.18 23.32
CA ASP A 1024 -38.04 20.94 24.56
C ASP A 1024 -39.05 20.52 25.66
N ASP A 1025 -40.28 20.18 25.26
CA ASP A 1025 -41.32 19.65 26.17
C ASP A 1025 -41.10 18.18 26.57
N GLN A 1026 -40.30 17.40 25.83
CA GLN A 1026 -40.09 15.95 26.04
C GLN A 1026 -38.76 15.61 26.73
N LEU A 1027 -37.82 16.55 26.80
CA LEU A 1027 -36.47 16.33 27.32
C LEU A 1027 -36.43 16.27 28.86
N ASP A 1028 -36.37 15.06 29.39
CA ASP A 1028 -36.19 14.80 30.83
C ASP A 1028 -34.73 14.46 31.16
N ILE A 1029 -33.94 15.50 31.46
CA ILE A 1029 -32.50 15.39 31.75
C ILE A 1029 -32.24 14.61 33.05
N GLU A 1030 -33.19 14.58 33.98
CA GLU A 1030 -33.05 13.86 35.26
C GLU A 1030 -33.35 12.36 35.14
N ALA A 1031 -33.87 11.87 34.00
CA ALA A 1031 -34.23 10.47 33.80
C ALA A 1031 -33.06 9.50 34.04
N VAL A 1032 -31.84 9.87 33.59
CA VAL A 1032 -30.66 9.00 33.68
C VAL A 1032 -30.21 8.80 35.14
N ASP A 1033 -30.21 9.87 35.93
CA ASP A 1033 -29.84 9.82 37.34
C ASP A 1033 -30.91 9.10 38.17
N ARG A 1034 -32.20 9.31 37.87
CA ARG A 1034 -33.31 8.56 38.49
C ARG A 1034 -33.22 7.06 38.20
N SER A 1035 -32.96 6.66 36.95
CA SER A 1035 -32.76 5.25 36.57
C SER A 1035 -31.53 4.62 37.26
N THR A 1036 -30.42 5.35 37.34
CA THR A 1036 -29.20 4.86 37.99
C THR A 1036 -29.43 4.63 39.49
N ARG A 1037 -30.12 5.56 40.16
CA ARG A 1037 -30.54 5.42 41.56
C ARG A 1037 -31.50 4.24 41.75
N ALA A 1038 -32.45 4.03 40.83
CA ALA A 1038 -33.38 2.90 40.88
C ALA A 1038 -32.66 1.54 40.77
N ILE A 1039 -31.68 1.41 39.88
CA ILE A 1039 -30.86 0.17 39.74
C ILE A 1039 -30.09 -0.10 41.04
N GLY A 1040 -29.45 0.92 41.62
CA GLY A 1040 -28.71 0.77 42.87
C GLY A 1040 -29.58 0.40 44.07
N GLN A 1041 -30.80 0.95 44.15
CA GLN A 1041 -31.77 0.59 45.19
C GLN A 1041 -32.33 -0.83 44.99
N ALA A 1042 -32.64 -1.22 43.75
CA ALA A 1042 -33.09 -2.57 43.42
C ALA A 1042 -32.03 -3.63 43.76
N ALA A 1043 -30.75 -3.36 43.46
CA ALA A 1043 -29.65 -4.27 43.79
C ALA A 1043 -29.48 -4.45 45.30
N LYS A 1044 -29.63 -3.36 46.07
CA LYS A 1044 -29.60 -3.42 47.53
C LYS A 1044 -30.79 -4.21 48.09
N ALA A 1045 -32.00 -4.00 47.55
CA ALA A 1045 -33.21 -4.70 47.98
C ALA A 1045 -33.18 -6.20 47.68
N LEU A 1046 -32.57 -6.61 46.55
CA LEU A 1046 -32.32 -8.01 46.23
C LEU A 1046 -31.35 -8.65 47.24
N SER A 1047 -30.25 -7.96 47.58
CA SER A 1047 -29.25 -8.46 48.55
C SER A 1047 -29.77 -8.60 49.98
N THR A 1048 -30.81 -7.84 50.34
CA THR A 1048 -31.47 -7.90 51.66
C THR A 1048 -32.70 -8.81 51.68
N GLY A 1049 -33.02 -9.48 50.58
CA GLY A 1049 -34.19 -10.36 50.45
C GLY A 1049 -35.53 -9.63 50.47
N GLN A 1050 -35.55 -8.33 50.18
CA GLN A 1050 -36.77 -7.51 50.15
C GLN A 1050 -37.44 -7.47 48.77
N LEU A 1051 -36.80 -8.04 47.75
CA LEU A 1051 -37.23 -7.96 46.37
C LEU A 1051 -36.91 -9.28 45.65
N ASP A 1052 -37.91 -9.86 44.99
CA ASP A 1052 -37.77 -11.14 44.29
C ASP A 1052 -37.05 -10.95 42.94
N LEU A 1053 -36.47 -12.04 42.40
CA LEU A 1053 -35.65 -11.99 41.19
C LEU A 1053 -36.41 -11.46 39.97
N PHE A 1054 -37.68 -11.81 39.84
CA PHE A 1054 -38.55 -11.32 38.76
C PHE A 1054 -38.74 -9.80 38.82
N ASP A 1055 -39.06 -9.26 40.00
CA ASP A 1055 -39.26 -7.83 40.20
C ASP A 1055 -37.95 -7.05 40.02
N PHE A 1056 -36.82 -7.65 40.39
CA PHE A 1056 -35.50 -7.06 40.19
C PHE A 1056 -35.22 -6.87 38.70
N VAL A 1057 -35.36 -7.93 37.90
CA VAL A 1057 -35.11 -7.89 36.44
C VAL A 1057 -36.03 -6.88 35.77
N LYS A 1058 -37.31 -6.81 36.19
CA LYS A 1058 -38.29 -5.86 35.67
C LYS A 1058 -37.91 -4.40 35.96
N VAL A 1059 -37.55 -4.07 37.21
CA VAL A 1059 -37.13 -2.71 37.59
C VAL A 1059 -35.86 -2.30 36.86
N VAL A 1060 -34.88 -3.21 36.75
CA VAL A 1060 -33.62 -2.95 36.05
C VAL A 1060 -33.84 -2.75 34.55
N SER A 1061 -34.65 -3.59 33.90
CA SER A 1061 -34.98 -3.40 32.48
C SER A 1061 -35.67 -2.07 32.24
N GLN A 1062 -36.67 -1.71 33.05
CA GLN A 1062 -37.37 -0.42 32.90
C GLN A 1062 -36.44 0.78 33.10
N ALA A 1063 -35.50 0.69 34.05
CA ALA A 1063 -34.52 1.74 34.29
C ALA A 1063 -33.57 1.94 33.08
N TYR A 1064 -33.07 0.86 32.49
CA TYR A 1064 -32.23 0.90 31.28
C TYR A 1064 -33.03 1.33 30.02
N ASP A 1065 -34.28 0.89 29.88
CA ASP A 1065 -35.17 1.33 28.80
C ASP A 1065 -35.43 2.84 28.86
N SER A 1066 -35.64 3.38 30.07
CA SER A 1066 -35.79 4.82 30.31
C SER A 1066 -34.52 5.60 29.97
N GLN A 1067 -33.33 5.08 30.31
CA GLN A 1067 -32.05 5.71 29.94
C GLN A 1067 -31.86 5.79 28.43
N ARG A 1068 -32.12 4.67 27.74
CA ARG A 1068 -32.02 4.60 26.29
C ARG A 1068 -33.00 5.53 25.58
N SER A 1069 -34.27 5.52 25.98
CA SER A 1069 -35.29 6.41 25.40
C SER A 1069 -34.90 7.88 25.53
N MET A 1070 -34.27 8.26 26.65
CA MET A 1070 -33.76 9.61 26.85
C MET A 1070 -32.61 9.95 25.89
N TRP A 1071 -31.66 9.03 25.71
CA TRP A 1071 -30.52 9.21 24.79
C TRP A 1071 -30.96 9.29 23.33
N GLU A 1072 -31.91 8.46 22.91
CA GLU A 1072 -32.50 8.50 21.56
C GLU A 1072 -33.26 9.81 21.31
N THR A 1073 -34.04 10.29 22.29
CA THR A 1073 -34.76 11.58 22.21
C THR A 1073 -33.77 12.74 22.14
N HIS A 1074 -32.70 12.70 22.94
CA HIS A 1074 -31.66 13.73 22.92
C HIS A 1074 -30.87 13.72 21.61
N GLN A 1075 -30.62 12.56 21.00
CA GLN A 1075 -30.02 12.46 19.67
C GLN A 1075 -30.85 13.21 18.63
N LEU A 1076 -32.17 12.97 18.61
CA LEU A 1076 -33.08 13.64 17.67
C LEU A 1076 -33.12 15.15 17.89
N TYR A 1077 -33.11 15.60 19.14
CA TYR A 1077 -33.00 17.01 19.49
C TYR A 1077 -31.71 17.65 18.93
N LEU A 1078 -30.55 17.04 19.18
CA LEU A 1078 -29.26 17.56 18.72
C LEU A 1078 -29.12 17.55 17.20
N LEU A 1079 -29.65 16.52 16.52
CA LEU A 1079 -29.68 16.48 15.05
C LEU A 1079 -30.57 17.59 14.47
N THR A 1080 -31.71 17.86 15.11
CA THR A 1080 -32.60 18.96 14.70
C THR A 1080 -31.91 20.32 14.93
N LEU A 1081 -31.13 20.46 16.00
CA LEU A 1081 -30.39 21.67 16.30
C LEU A 1081 -29.20 21.90 15.35
N SER A 1082 -28.52 20.82 14.94
CA SER A 1082 -27.52 20.83 13.86
C SER A 1082 -28.12 21.25 12.52
N GLU A 1083 -29.32 20.75 12.21
CA GLU A 1083 -30.07 21.17 11.01
C GLU A 1083 -30.49 22.64 11.06
N LEU A 1084 -30.94 23.14 12.22
CA LEU A 1084 -31.26 24.55 12.40
C LEU A 1084 -30.03 25.43 12.12
N LYS A 1085 -28.88 25.06 12.70
CA LYS A 1085 -27.61 25.78 12.53
C LYS A 1085 -27.21 25.91 11.06
N TYR A 1086 -27.40 24.86 10.25
CA TYR A 1086 -27.13 24.90 8.80
C TYR A 1086 -27.98 25.93 8.04
N TYR A 1087 -29.24 26.13 8.46
CA TYR A 1087 -30.11 27.09 7.81
C TYR A 1087 -29.87 28.54 8.27
N THR A 1088 -29.42 28.76 9.51
CA THR A 1088 -29.36 30.09 10.13
C THR A 1088 -27.97 30.71 10.14
N GLU A 1089 -26.93 29.93 10.41
CA GLU A 1089 -25.53 30.38 10.47
C GLU A 1089 -24.83 30.15 9.14
#